data_AF-A0A954TFG0-F1
#
_entry.id   AF-A0A954TFG0-F1
#
_cell.length_a   1.000
_cell.length_b   1.000
_cell.length_c   1.000
_cell.angle_alpha   90.00
_cell.angle_beta   90.00
_cell.angle_gamma   90.00
#
_symmetry.space_group_name_H-M   'P 1'
#
loop_
_entity.id
_entity.type
_entity.pdbx_description
1 polymer ?
#
loop_
_entity_poly.entity_id
_entity_poly.type
_entity_poly.pdbx_seq_one_letter_code
_entity_poly.pdbx_strand_id
1 'polypeptide(L)'
;MPLIRTTDASTHSSRGRDAGPSRSAPAKRQESHLPVLLLIIVLASLATALCYRVFLGKYDAGMHAGVVQQLQRLFPDAVVQVGRVGSDGPGKIIVNNVRMAARGDRSKHPLLTIHRAVLQGDLDISNWAQQTLRVEQVQLHGVRLDAWPEADGRWSVQYLTPHPVAHSQQPTIAFHDVTVRLFSEPSPQANMISIHDIHGQLTPLPGNSASPAKKPLASPDTEQPSGQHPTHFQFTCRSTGLVKKVEVEGQLDPASNSWVASGVVEKLNFSPKLLDSLPTQLSQYFSQLSGLECQASSHFKISSAPAHPVSFEIQGKLVEGRLRDPRLPYPLEELRSDFFCNNGMLQVRAMQAKSGGAELEFSSDILGFGPDVPMVIHAQAKNLELDSRLYESLPEDLQEPWNRLQPSGHVSGSLRLTYDGLRWTPIVSLHCQDVALKPWLFPYPLSNVQGLVRYQEGTFSSEGLTGLAGGQAVGCGFSLSRSGSQWYGKLSCQSAGPIGIDEQLIAALTPVGQSTSGVEQFIRSLHPRGSIELTRAVFERESPKDPRWHRALDANIYGGSINYDGFRYPIYDIRGRIAGQDDSWWLHQFEGRNDSGRILCSGDWQAVEEDSLPFDLRFEAFAVPAEEELRLALPADAQFIWNELQPTGSIDRVQVHLARRAGETVSTRVSIEEESNTNPTEGRSLRIQPKSFPLPLTDIDCRISYEPRRVLIHSASGVNGDSRLSIRGECQPQAGGRWQANVEWQPRTRLIVDSQLLKAIPKSVRESLAKIDFRGPVSILGQSQILFPNQASADPSTAWDCQLDIENGQLGDGKGIGALRGTVWTQGFSDGTNLNAAGSIAMDALTVQGLPVTRLRGPFAVRDSTLLFGSKVQEELGLPPTPETSTTGNLNSGNELSGDSGQLTADALTGKLTLSGLGRLDTGKFFLTAKLQDAELNTLLRDVGVDRASTQALCNADLQFSGIPWNSQTWNGEGDIHLANARL
;
A
#
# COMPACT_ATOMS: atom_id res chain seq x y z
N MET A 1 72.87 16.67 13.24
CA MET A 1 74.16 17.11 13.85
C MET A 1 74.77 15.94 14.59
N PRO A 2 76.10 15.84 14.79
CA PRO A 2 77.25 16.65 14.27
C PRO A 2 78.03 15.88 13.15
N LEU A 3 79.11 16.30 12.46
CA LEU A 3 80.31 17.18 12.68
C LEU A 3 81.45 16.51 13.50
N ILE A 4 82.78 16.68 13.28
CA ILE A 4 83.61 17.53 12.38
C ILE A 4 85.04 16.88 12.17
N ARG A 5 85.84 17.19 11.10
CA ARG A 5 87.21 17.82 11.05
C ARG A 5 88.13 17.74 12.33
N THR A 6 89.48 17.87 12.36
CA THR A 6 90.50 18.66 11.59
C THR A 6 91.97 18.29 12.00
N THR A 7 92.98 18.48 11.11
CA THR A 7 94.42 18.96 11.24
C THR A 7 95.35 18.61 12.47
N ASP A 8 96.70 18.75 12.51
CA ASP A 8 97.71 19.47 11.68
C ASP A 8 99.22 19.01 11.86
N ALA A 9 100.12 19.45 10.96
CA ALA A 9 101.59 19.81 11.05
C ALA A 9 102.67 19.02 11.90
N SER A 10 104.02 19.09 11.71
CA SER A 10 104.96 19.37 10.57
C SER A 10 106.48 19.21 11.00
N THR A 11 107.46 19.37 10.07
CA THR A 11 108.97 19.51 10.23
C THR A 11 109.85 18.24 10.43
N HIS A 12 111.11 18.11 9.94
CA HIS A 12 112.00 18.95 9.08
C HIS A 12 113.13 18.15 8.34
N SER A 13 113.49 18.59 7.10
CA SER A 13 114.81 18.67 6.36
C SER A 13 116.06 17.81 6.74
N SER A 14 117.10 17.53 5.91
CA SER A 14 117.74 18.14 4.70
C SER A 14 118.78 17.12 4.09
N ARG A 15 119.56 17.29 3.00
CA ARG A 15 119.53 17.91 1.64
C ARG A 15 120.99 17.96 1.10
N GLY A 16 121.26 17.58 -0.17
CA GLY A 16 122.53 17.80 -0.91
C GLY A 16 122.92 16.61 -1.82
N ARG A 17 122.98 16.68 -3.17
CA ARG A 17 123.77 17.49 -4.14
C ARG A 17 125.27 17.09 -4.20
N ASP A 18 125.96 17.02 -5.35
CA ASP A 18 125.56 17.08 -6.78
C ASP A 18 126.66 16.49 -7.73
N ALA A 19 126.28 16.30 -8.99
CA ALA A 19 126.97 15.89 -10.24
C ALA A 19 128.51 16.04 -10.48
N GLY A 20 129.04 15.23 -11.41
CA GLY A 20 130.34 15.45 -12.12
C GLY A 20 130.74 14.33 -13.13
N PRO A 21 131.01 14.61 -14.44
CA PRO A 21 131.27 13.58 -15.46
C PRO A 21 132.64 13.64 -16.22
N SER A 22 132.94 12.60 -17.02
CA SER A 22 133.55 12.62 -18.39
C SER A 22 134.84 11.81 -18.71
N ARG A 23 134.82 11.20 -19.93
CA ARG A 23 135.89 11.03 -20.96
C ARG A 23 137.10 10.04 -20.85
N SER A 24 137.01 8.98 -21.70
CA SER A 24 137.94 8.54 -22.79
C SER A 24 139.44 8.17 -22.58
N ALA A 25 139.87 7.00 -23.11
CA ALA A 25 141.18 6.71 -23.76
C ALA A 25 141.25 5.23 -24.29
N PRO A 26 142.24 4.81 -25.14
CA PRO A 26 141.92 3.94 -26.31
C PRO A 26 142.77 2.68 -26.64
N ALA A 27 142.26 1.90 -27.62
CA ALA A 27 142.93 1.15 -28.71
C ALA A 27 143.79 -0.14 -28.51
N LYS A 28 143.37 -1.26 -29.15
CA LYS A 28 144.07 -1.87 -30.32
C LYS A 28 143.25 -2.97 -31.08
N ARG A 29 143.53 -3.10 -32.38
CA ARG A 29 142.91 -3.92 -33.47
C ARG A 29 142.85 -5.45 -33.26
N GLN A 30 141.78 -6.09 -33.76
CA GLN A 30 141.80 -6.91 -35.01
C GLN A 30 140.35 -7.23 -35.50
N GLU A 31 140.20 -7.64 -36.76
CA GLU A 31 138.94 -7.64 -37.55
C GLU A 31 138.23 -9.04 -37.59
N SER A 32 137.01 -9.32 -38.09
CA SER A 32 136.04 -8.69 -39.02
C SER A 32 134.57 -9.24 -38.89
N HIS A 33 133.62 -8.78 -39.76
CA HIS A 33 132.26 -9.30 -40.08
C HIS A 33 131.09 -9.28 -39.04
N LEU A 34 130.31 -8.19 -38.98
CA LEU A 34 129.02 -8.11 -38.24
C LEU A 34 127.77 -7.55 -38.99
N PRO A 35 127.84 -6.69 -40.02
CA PRO A 35 126.67 -5.89 -40.44
C PRO A 35 125.58 -6.63 -41.25
N VAL A 36 125.86 -7.83 -41.79
CA VAL A 36 124.88 -8.59 -42.59
C VAL A 36 123.82 -9.30 -41.71
N LEU A 37 124.18 -9.67 -40.48
CA LEU A 37 123.30 -10.41 -39.56
C LEU A 37 122.09 -9.56 -39.12
N LEU A 38 122.31 -8.25 -38.94
CA LEU A 38 121.33 -7.33 -38.36
C LEU A 38 120.17 -7.03 -39.33
N LEU A 39 120.44 -6.98 -40.64
CA LEU A 39 119.40 -6.81 -41.67
C LEU A 39 118.45 -8.02 -41.74
N ILE A 40 119.01 -9.23 -41.61
CA ILE A 40 118.25 -10.48 -41.62
C ILE A 40 117.31 -10.56 -40.42
N ILE A 41 117.75 -10.14 -39.23
CA ILE A 41 116.92 -10.10 -38.02
C ILE A 41 115.75 -9.13 -38.16
N VAL A 42 115.96 -7.94 -38.74
CA VAL A 42 114.89 -6.97 -38.98
C VAL A 42 113.88 -7.48 -40.02
N LEU A 43 114.34 -8.01 -41.15
CA LEU A 43 113.45 -8.59 -42.17
C LEU A 43 112.68 -9.83 -41.65
N ALA A 44 113.34 -10.69 -40.87
CA ALA A 44 112.67 -11.80 -40.20
C ALA A 44 111.59 -11.30 -39.24
N SER A 45 111.88 -10.31 -38.39
CA SER A 45 110.90 -9.76 -37.45
C SER A 45 109.68 -9.14 -38.15
N LEU A 46 109.89 -8.44 -39.28
CA LEU A 46 108.81 -7.86 -40.07
C LEU A 46 107.98 -8.93 -40.79
N ALA A 47 108.62 -9.98 -41.31
CA ALA A 47 107.95 -11.13 -41.90
C ALA A 47 107.15 -11.93 -40.86
N THR A 48 107.69 -12.15 -39.65
CA THR A 48 106.96 -12.77 -38.54
C THR A 48 105.76 -11.94 -38.13
N ALA A 49 105.89 -10.61 -38.03
CA ALA A 49 104.78 -9.71 -37.73
C ALA A 49 103.68 -9.73 -38.82
N LEU A 50 104.05 -9.77 -40.11
CA LEU A 50 103.12 -9.88 -41.24
C LEU A 50 102.44 -11.25 -41.30
N CYS A 51 103.18 -12.34 -41.13
CA CYS A 51 102.62 -13.69 -41.05
C CYS A 51 101.67 -13.84 -39.85
N TYR A 52 102.00 -13.28 -38.70
CA TYR A 52 101.13 -13.25 -37.52
C TYR A 52 99.83 -12.47 -37.79
N ARG A 53 99.91 -11.34 -38.52
CA ARG A 53 98.74 -10.55 -38.92
C ARG A 53 97.84 -11.27 -39.94
N VAL A 54 98.42 -12.00 -40.89
CA VAL A 54 97.67 -12.83 -41.87
C VAL A 54 97.07 -14.08 -41.22
N PHE A 55 97.78 -14.68 -40.25
CA PHE A 55 97.29 -15.80 -39.45
C PHE A 55 96.07 -15.40 -38.61
N LEU A 56 96.14 -14.27 -37.89
CA LEU A 56 95.00 -13.69 -37.17
C LEU A 56 93.80 -13.43 -38.09
N GLY A 57 94.02 -12.87 -39.28
CA GLY A 57 92.94 -12.62 -40.25
C GLY A 57 92.25 -13.90 -40.77
N LYS A 58 93.01 -15.00 -40.95
CA LYS A 58 92.42 -16.32 -41.31
C LYS A 58 91.74 -17.01 -40.13
N TYR A 59 92.26 -16.83 -38.92
CA TYR A 59 91.67 -17.36 -37.68
C TYR A 59 90.30 -16.71 -37.38
N ASP A 60 90.20 -15.38 -37.44
CA ASP A 60 88.93 -14.66 -37.24
C ASP A 60 87.87 -15.06 -38.29
N ALA A 61 88.25 -15.18 -39.57
CA ALA A 61 87.35 -15.62 -40.63
C ALA A 61 86.90 -17.08 -40.48
N GLY A 62 87.81 -17.98 -40.07
CA GLY A 62 87.51 -19.38 -39.80
C GLY A 62 86.62 -19.59 -38.58
N MET A 63 86.84 -18.81 -37.51
CA MET A 63 85.96 -18.80 -36.34
C MET A 63 84.57 -18.26 -36.67
N HIS A 64 84.46 -17.18 -37.44
CA HIS A 64 83.16 -16.63 -37.85
C HIS A 64 82.33 -17.65 -38.63
N ALA A 65 82.91 -18.27 -39.65
CA ALA A 65 82.25 -19.33 -40.43
C ALA A 65 81.86 -20.54 -39.56
N GLY A 66 82.75 -20.98 -38.66
CA GLY A 66 82.49 -22.09 -37.75
C GLY A 66 81.35 -21.82 -36.76
N VAL A 67 81.31 -20.62 -36.15
CA VAL A 67 80.23 -20.21 -35.23
C VAL A 67 78.89 -20.11 -35.97
N VAL A 68 78.86 -19.54 -37.18
CA VAL A 68 77.64 -19.49 -38.00
C VAL A 68 77.15 -20.91 -38.34
N GLN A 69 78.05 -21.80 -38.76
CA GLN A 69 77.69 -23.18 -39.11
C GLN A 69 77.16 -23.98 -37.91
N GLN A 70 77.76 -23.82 -36.72
CA GLN A 70 77.29 -24.51 -35.51
C GLN A 70 75.94 -23.97 -35.03
N LEU A 71 75.74 -22.64 -35.00
CA LEU A 71 74.44 -22.06 -34.66
C LEU A 71 73.36 -22.48 -35.67
N GLN A 72 73.67 -22.52 -36.97
CA GLN A 72 72.73 -22.96 -38.01
C GLN A 72 72.41 -24.46 -37.93
N ARG A 73 73.31 -25.28 -37.35
CA ARG A 73 73.08 -26.71 -37.06
C ARG A 73 72.23 -26.90 -35.80
N LEU A 74 72.40 -26.07 -34.78
CA LEU A 74 71.60 -26.09 -33.56
C LEU A 74 70.17 -25.58 -33.79
N PHE A 75 69.99 -24.60 -34.69
CA PHE A 75 68.68 -24.03 -35.02
C PHE A 75 68.37 -24.21 -36.53
N PRO A 76 68.00 -25.42 -36.98
CA PRO A 76 67.78 -25.72 -38.40
C PRO A 76 66.59 -24.95 -39.02
N ASP A 77 65.63 -24.56 -38.19
CA ASP A 77 64.38 -23.89 -38.58
C ASP A 77 64.44 -22.36 -38.50
N ALA A 78 65.59 -21.81 -38.12
CA ALA A 78 65.86 -20.37 -38.10
C ALA A 78 66.98 -20.00 -39.09
N VAL A 79 66.92 -18.81 -39.66
CA VAL A 79 68.00 -18.22 -40.47
C VAL A 79 68.93 -17.44 -39.54
N VAL A 80 70.16 -17.93 -39.34
CA VAL A 80 71.11 -17.31 -38.42
C VAL A 80 72.00 -16.29 -39.15
N GLN A 81 72.12 -15.09 -38.58
CA GLN A 81 73.07 -14.04 -38.98
C GLN A 81 73.96 -13.68 -37.79
N VAL A 82 75.27 -13.55 -38.01
CA VAL A 82 76.25 -13.20 -36.97
C VAL A 82 77.09 -12.03 -37.44
N GLY A 83 77.15 -10.95 -36.64
CA GLY A 83 77.92 -9.75 -36.96
C GLY A 83 79.44 -9.98 -36.89
N ARG A 84 80.00 -9.98 -35.67
CA ARG A 84 81.46 -10.09 -35.46
C ARG A 84 81.78 -11.14 -34.39
N VAL A 85 82.69 -12.05 -34.73
CA VAL A 85 83.31 -13.01 -33.79
C VAL A 85 84.75 -12.56 -33.52
N GLY A 86 85.24 -12.78 -32.30
CA GLY A 86 86.65 -12.58 -31.93
C GLY A 86 86.96 -13.19 -30.56
N SER A 87 88.23 -13.44 -30.27
CA SER A 87 88.68 -13.95 -28.96
C SER A 87 88.97 -12.82 -27.97
N ASP A 88 88.76 -13.08 -26.67
CA ASP A 88 88.95 -12.12 -25.57
C ASP A 88 89.77 -12.75 -24.43
N GLY A 89 91.00 -13.14 -24.76
CA GLY A 89 91.90 -13.92 -23.91
C GLY A 89 91.75 -15.44 -24.09
N PRO A 90 92.56 -16.24 -23.36
CA PRO A 90 92.50 -17.69 -23.45
C PRO A 90 91.14 -18.22 -22.99
N GLY A 91 90.60 -19.19 -23.73
CA GLY A 91 89.34 -19.86 -23.45
C GLY A 91 88.06 -19.02 -23.65
N LYS A 92 88.12 -17.85 -24.29
CA LYS A 92 86.96 -16.96 -24.46
C LYS A 92 86.72 -16.49 -25.90
N ILE A 93 85.50 -16.69 -26.39
CA ILE A 93 85.03 -16.19 -27.69
C ILE A 93 83.85 -15.23 -27.46
N ILE A 94 83.91 -14.03 -28.05
CA ILE A 94 82.80 -13.08 -28.08
C ILE A 94 82.14 -13.11 -29.47
N VAL A 95 80.82 -13.28 -29.48
CA VAL A 95 79.96 -13.22 -30.66
C VAL A 95 79.02 -12.02 -30.52
N ASN A 96 79.18 -11.02 -31.40
CA ASN A 96 78.41 -9.78 -31.35
C ASN A 96 77.36 -9.71 -32.47
N ASN A 97 76.19 -9.16 -32.15
CA ASN A 97 75.05 -8.99 -33.05
C ASN A 97 74.64 -10.31 -33.73
N VAL A 98 74.25 -11.31 -32.93
CA VAL A 98 73.54 -12.48 -33.47
C VAL A 98 72.10 -12.07 -33.75
N ARG A 99 71.54 -12.50 -34.89
CA ARG A 99 70.12 -12.36 -35.23
C ARG A 99 69.61 -13.67 -35.80
N MET A 100 68.40 -14.07 -35.41
CA MET A 100 67.71 -15.24 -35.94
C MET A 100 66.29 -14.83 -36.34
N ALA A 101 65.81 -15.33 -37.48
CA ALA A 101 64.45 -15.12 -37.99
C ALA A 101 63.87 -16.46 -38.49
N ALA A 102 62.55 -16.61 -38.51
CA ALA A 102 61.89 -17.84 -38.95
C ALA A 102 62.26 -18.18 -40.41
N ARG A 103 62.53 -19.45 -40.70
CA ARG A 103 62.88 -19.92 -42.04
C ARG A 103 61.65 -20.00 -42.94
N GLY A 104 61.33 -18.90 -43.61
CA GLY A 104 60.21 -18.78 -44.54
C GLY A 104 59.45 -17.44 -44.43
N ASP A 105 59.69 -16.69 -43.36
CA ASP A 105 59.09 -15.37 -43.15
C ASP A 105 59.57 -14.36 -44.21
N ARG A 106 58.62 -13.80 -44.96
CA ARG A 106 58.88 -12.76 -45.97
C ARG A 106 59.18 -11.39 -45.36
N SER A 107 58.74 -11.13 -44.13
CA SER A 107 58.96 -9.85 -43.44
C SER A 107 60.37 -9.72 -42.85
N LYS A 108 61.09 -10.84 -42.69
CA LYS A 108 62.40 -10.94 -42.03
C LYS A 108 62.39 -10.37 -40.61
N HIS A 109 61.28 -10.56 -39.88
CA HIS A 109 61.17 -10.12 -38.49
C HIS A 109 62.16 -10.92 -37.63
N PRO A 110 63.06 -10.26 -36.89
CA PRO A 110 64.05 -10.96 -36.08
C PRO A 110 63.41 -11.52 -34.81
N LEU A 111 63.16 -12.83 -34.79
CA LEU A 111 62.67 -13.56 -33.61
C LEU A 111 63.61 -13.43 -32.41
N LEU A 112 64.92 -13.52 -32.64
CA LEU A 112 65.94 -13.43 -31.61
C LEU A 112 67.02 -12.46 -32.08
N THR A 113 67.42 -11.52 -31.22
CA THR A 113 68.66 -10.77 -31.39
C THR A 113 69.47 -10.83 -30.11
N ILE A 114 70.79 -10.95 -30.22
CA ILE A 114 71.72 -10.97 -29.08
C ILE A 114 72.78 -9.93 -29.38
N HIS A 115 72.86 -8.88 -28.56
CA HIS A 115 73.86 -7.83 -28.73
C HIS A 115 75.28 -8.37 -28.54
N ARG A 116 75.52 -9.14 -27.46
CA ARG A 116 76.82 -9.78 -27.17
C ARG A 116 76.60 -11.12 -26.48
N ALA A 117 77.15 -12.19 -27.03
CA ALA A 117 77.30 -13.48 -26.37
C ALA A 117 78.79 -13.73 -26.06
N VAL A 118 79.10 -14.15 -24.85
CA VAL A 118 80.45 -14.56 -24.41
C VAL A 118 80.41 -16.07 -24.16
N LEU A 119 81.17 -16.82 -24.95
CA LEU A 119 81.37 -18.25 -24.79
C LEU A 119 82.68 -18.45 -24.02
N GLN A 120 82.66 -19.29 -22.98
CA GLN A 120 83.82 -19.62 -22.17
C GLN A 120 83.98 -21.14 -22.02
N GLY A 121 85.21 -21.63 -22.11
CA GLY A 121 85.58 -23.05 -22.03
C GLY A 121 86.91 -23.33 -22.72
N ASP A 122 87.07 -24.53 -23.27
CA ASP A 122 88.26 -25.01 -23.99
C ASP A 122 88.40 -24.39 -25.40
N LEU A 123 88.34 -23.06 -25.52
CA LEU A 123 88.14 -22.33 -26.78
C LEU A 123 89.43 -21.75 -27.42
N ASP A 124 90.60 -22.25 -27.01
CA ASP A 124 91.90 -21.77 -27.49
C ASP A 124 92.23 -22.21 -28.93
N ILE A 125 93.19 -21.49 -29.55
CA ILE A 125 93.73 -21.77 -30.90
C ILE A 125 94.15 -23.25 -31.03
N SER A 126 94.76 -23.82 -29.99
CA SER A 126 95.16 -25.23 -29.92
C SER A 126 93.97 -26.19 -30.07
N ASN A 127 92.87 -25.92 -29.40
CA ASN A 127 91.67 -26.77 -29.39
C ASN A 127 90.83 -26.57 -30.65
N TRP A 128 90.83 -25.36 -31.23
CA TRP A 128 90.27 -25.10 -32.55
C TRP A 128 90.98 -25.92 -33.63
N ALA A 129 92.32 -25.96 -33.61
CA ALA A 129 93.11 -26.76 -34.55
C ALA A 129 92.92 -28.28 -34.36
N GLN A 130 92.63 -28.74 -33.14
CA GLN A 130 92.40 -30.15 -32.81
C GLN A 130 90.92 -30.58 -32.92
N GLN A 131 89.99 -29.67 -33.22
CA GLN A 131 88.54 -29.89 -33.21
C GLN A 131 87.96 -30.36 -31.85
N THR A 132 88.64 -30.03 -30.75
CA THR A 132 88.28 -30.45 -29.37
C THR A 132 87.51 -29.39 -28.57
N LEU A 133 87.05 -28.32 -29.22
CA LEU A 133 86.37 -27.18 -28.59
C LEU A 133 85.19 -27.60 -27.70
N ARG A 134 85.19 -27.16 -26.44
CA ARG A 134 84.07 -27.30 -25.49
C ARG A 134 83.66 -25.94 -24.96
N VAL A 135 82.35 -25.73 -24.86
CA VAL A 135 81.77 -24.55 -24.21
C VAL A 135 81.23 -25.01 -22.87
N GLU A 136 81.71 -24.43 -21.78
CA GLU A 136 81.28 -24.74 -20.42
C GLU A 136 80.26 -23.71 -19.91
N GLN A 137 80.45 -22.45 -20.29
CA GLN A 137 79.60 -21.34 -19.90
C GLN A 137 79.29 -20.43 -21.10
N VAL A 138 78.04 -19.97 -21.18
CA VAL A 138 77.54 -19.00 -22.15
C VAL A 138 76.95 -17.83 -21.38
N GLN A 139 77.41 -16.60 -21.63
CA GLN A 139 76.82 -15.38 -21.07
C GLN A 139 76.21 -14.56 -22.20
N LEU A 140 74.89 -14.42 -22.20
CA LEU A 140 74.14 -13.65 -23.19
C LEU A 140 73.77 -12.29 -22.62
N HIS A 141 74.13 -11.21 -23.32
CA HIS A 141 73.87 -9.83 -22.94
C HIS A 141 73.05 -9.11 -24.00
N GLY A 142 72.01 -8.39 -23.55
CA GLY A 142 71.14 -7.63 -24.44
C GLY A 142 70.44 -8.55 -25.44
N VAL A 143 69.75 -9.57 -24.92
CA VAL A 143 68.93 -10.47 -25.76
C VAL A 143 67.56 -9.84 -25.95
N ARG A 144 67.04 -9.83 -27.17
CA ARG A 144 65.64 -9.52 -27.46
C ARG A 144 65.00 -10.71 -28.14
N LEU A 145 63.90 -11.20 -27.58
CA LEU A 145 63.08 -12.29 -28.10
C LEU A 145 61.69 -11.77 -28.43
N ASP A 146 61.26 -11.95 -29.67
CA ASP A 146 59.95 -11.54 -30.18
C ASP A 146 59.10 -12.80 -30.45
N ALA A 147 57.90 -12.87 -29.87
CA ALA A 147 57.04 -14.04 -29.87
C ALA A 147 55.60 -13.69 -30.26
N TRP A 148 54.95 -14.53 -31.07
CA TRP A 148 53.54 -14.42 -31.44
C TRP A 148 52.92 -15.81 -31.67
N PRO A 149 51.59 -15.96 -31.53
CA PRO A 149 50.88 -17.16 -31.95
C PRO A 149 50.77 -17.22 -33.49
N GLU A 150 50.81 -18.44 -34.06
CA GLU A 150 50.56 -18.71 -35.48
C GLU A 150 49.20 -19.40 -35.67
N ALA A 151 48.67 -19.33 -36.90
CA ALA A 151 47.31 -19.78 -37.23
C ALA A 151 47.08 -21.31 -37.08
N ASP A 152 48.15 -22.10 -36.97
CA ASP A 152 48.13 -23.54 -36.72
C ASP A 152 48.26 -23.91 -35.23
N GLY A 153 48.26 -22.91 -34.34
CA GLY A 153 48.40 -23.10 -32.89
C GLY A 153 49.84 -23.18 -32.40
N ARG A 154 50.85 -23.14 -33.29
CA ARG A 154 52.25 -23.03 -32.88
C ARG A 154 52.59 -21.60 -32.46
N TRP A 155 53.74 -21.48 -31.80
CA TRP A 155 54.30 -20.19 -31.38
C TRP A 155 55.59 -19.91 -32.14
N SER A 156 55.82 -18.67 -32.55
CA SER A 156 56.98 -18.30 -33.36
C SER A 156 58.33 -18.57 -32.70
N VAL A 157 58.38 -18.64 -31.36
CA VAL A 157 59.58 -19.05 -30.61
C VAL A 157 59.92 -20.53 -30.78
N GLN A 158 59.01 -21.38 -31.25
CA GLN A 158 59.27 -22.80 -31.50
C GLN A 158 60.26 -23.02 -32.66
N TYR A 159 60.38 -22.06 -33.60
CA TYR A 159 61.46 -22.06 -34.62
C TYR A 159 62.86 -21.88 -34.01
N LEU A 160 62.96 -21.50 -32.73
CA LEU A 160 64.20 -21.39 -31.96
C LEU A 160 64.41 -22.59 -31.02
N THR A 161 63.71 -23.72 -31.25
CA THR A 161 63.93 -24.94 -30.48
C THR A 161 65.30 -25.54 -30.86
N PRO A 162 66.27 -25.63 -29.93
CA PRO A 162 67.58 -26.17 -30.24
C PRO A 162 67.47 -27.67 -30.51
N HIS A 163 68.11 -28.14 -31.58
CA HIS A 163 68.34 -29.56 -31.85
C HIS A 163 69.70 -29.95 -31.26
N PRO A 164 69.76 -30.56 -30.05
CA PRO A 164 71.02 -30.86 -29.39
C PRO A 164 71.84 -31.87 -30.19
N VAL A 165 73.14 -31.61 -30.31
CA VAL A 165 74.07 -32.56 -30.94
C VAL A 165 74.36 -33.69 -29.96
N ALA A 166 74.11 -34.93 -30.38
CA ALA A 166 74.36 -36.12 -29.57
C ALA A 166 75.79 -36.15 -28.99
N HIS A 167 75.90 -36.53 -27.72
CA HIS A 167 77.16 -36.59 -26.94
C HIS A 167 77.87 -35.25 -26.65
N SER A 168 77.16 -34.11 -26.68
CA SER A 168 77.67 -32.84 -26.16
C SER A 168 77.21 -32.56 -24.72
N GLN A 169 78.14 -32.17 -23.84
CA GLN A 169 77.81 -31.71 -22.49
C GLN A 169 77.19 -30.31 -22.58
N GLN A 170 76.05 -30.10 -21.92
CA GLN A 170 75.34 -28.82 -21.97
C GLN A 170 76.10 -27.75 -21.16
N PRO A 171 76.24 -26.51 -21.67
CA PRO A 171 76.86 -25.41 -20.93
C PRO A 171 75.89 -24.79 -19.91
N THR A 172 76.45 -24.12 -18.90
CA THR A 172 75.68 -23.20 -18.04
C THR A 172 75.40 -21.91 -18.80
N ILE A 173 74.14 -21.51 -18.96
CA ILE A 173 73.76 -20.32 -19.75
C ILE A 173 73.24 -19.22 -18.83
N ALA A 174 74.00 -18.12 -18.70
CA ALA A 174 73.61 -16.93 -17.96
C ALA A 174 73.05 -15.86 -18.90
N PHE A 175 71.96 -15.21 -18.48
CA PHE A 175 71.22 -14.19 -19.22
C PHE A 175 71.31 -12.86 -18.49
N HIS A 176 71.64 -11.80 -19.22
CA HIS A 176 71.74 -10.44 -18.72
C HIS A 176 70.99 -9.49 -19.67
N ASP A 177 70.19 -8.58 -19.12
CA ASP A 177 69.49 -7.52 -19.85
C ASP A 177 68.62 -8.08 -20.99
N VAL A 178 67.85 -9.13 -20.70
CA VAL A 178 66.99 -9.79 -21.69
C VAL A 178 65.62 -9.11 -21.75
N THR A 179 65.08 -8.98 -22.96
CA THR A 179 63.77 -8.39 -23.27
C THR A 179 62.95 -9.38 -24.08
N VAL A 180 61.80 -9.81 -23.57
CA VAL A 180 60.81 -10.64 -24.27
C VAL A 180 59.63 -9.76 -24.68
N ARG A 181 59.20 -9.86 -25.93
CA ARG A 181 58.07 -9.12 -26.50
C ARG A 181 57.05 -10.10 -27.05
N LEU A 182 55.91 -10.20 -26.39
CA LEU A 182 54.78 -11.03 -26.78
C LEU A 182 53.80 -10.17 -27.58
N PHE A 183 53.63 -10.45 -28.87
CA PHE A 183 52.65 -9.79 -29.73
C PHE A 183 51.34 -10.59 -29.75
N SER A 184 50.20 -9.91 -29.82
CA SER A 184 48.88 -10.57 -29.91
C SER A 184 48.68 -11.32 -31.23
N GLU A 185 49.29 -10.83 -32.32
CA GLU A 185 49.17 -11.33 -33.69
C GLU A 185 50.51 -11.21 -34.45
N PRO A 186 50.72 -11.93 -35.56
CA PRO A 186 51.91 -11.84 -36.42
C PRO A 186 51.99 -10.52 -37.23
N SER A 187 52.02 -9.38 -36.54
CA SER A 187 52.17 -8.04 -37.13
C SER A 187 53.05 -7.14 -36.26
N PRO A 188 54.02 -6.40 -36.82
CA PRO A 188 54.86 -5.46 -36.05
C PRO A 188 54.09 -4.24 -35.54
N GLN A 189 52.80 -4.08 -35.89
CA GLN A 189 51.88 -3.06 -35.37
C GLN A 189 50.87 -3.63 -34.36
N ALA A 190 50.90 -4.94 -34.06
CA ALA A 190 50.00 -5.56 -33.10
C ALA A 190 50.25 -5.07 -31.66
N ASN A 191 49.22 -5.21 -30.80
CA ASN A 191 49.38 -4.99 -29.36
C ASN A 191 50.45 -5.95 -28.81
N MET A 192 51.24 -5.47 -27.86
CA MET A 192 52.46 -6.14 -27.45
C MET A 192 52.76 -5.94 -25.95
N ILE A 193 52.99 -7.04 -25.25
CA ILE A 193 53.50 -7.08 -23.87
C ILE A 193 55.03 -7.15 -23.91
N SER A 194 55.71 -6.22 -23.24
CA SER A 194 57.18 -6.20 -23.15
C SER A 194 57.66 -6.46 -21.72
N ILE A 195 58.33 -7.59 -21.52
CA ILE A 195 59.03 -7.96 -20.29
C ILE A 195 60.51 -7.66 -20.54
N HIS A 196 61.17 -6.93 -19.64
CA HIS A 196 62.58 -6.53 -19.78
C HIS A 196 63.31 -6.70 -18.44
N ASP A 197 64.59 -6.31 -18.41
CA ASP A 197 65.50 -6.55 -17.27
C ASP A 197 65.45 -8.02 -16.81
N ILE A 198 65.29 -8.95 -17.77
CA ILE A 198 65.30 -10.39 -17.50
C ILE A 198 66.77 -10.78 -17.28
N HIS A 199 67.08 -11.23 -16.07
CA HIS A 199 68.35 -11.81 -15.67
C HIS A 199 68.14 -13.24 -15.18
N GLY A 200 69.11 -14.12 -15.36
CA GLY A 200 68.98 -15.49 -14.84
C GLY A 200 70.06 -16.45 -15.31
N GLN A 201 69.91 -17.72 -14.96
CA GLN A 201 70.83 -18.79 -15.30
C GLN A 201 70.11 -20.13 -15.53
N LEU A 202 70.61 -20.88 -16.51
CA LEU A 202 70.32 -22.29 -16.76
C LEU A 202 71.55 -23.10 -16.35
N THR A 203 71.40 -24.03 -15.40
CA THR A 203 72.47 -24.86 -14.87
C THR A 203 72.11 -26.35 -15.04
N PRO A 204 72.86 -27.13 -15.82
CA PRO A 204 72.64 -28.57 -15.92
C PRO A 204 73.03 -29.25 -14.60
N LEU A 205 72.13 -30.06 -14.03
CA LEU A 205 72.37 -30.80 -12.80
C LEU A 205 73.14 -32.10 -13.11
N PRO A 206 74.16 -32.48 -12.32
CA PRO A 206 74.83 -33.77 -12.50
C PRO A 206 73.85 -34.92 -12.26
N GLY A 207 73.83 -35.91 -13.17
CA GLY A 207 72.83 -36.99 -13.21
C GLY A 207 72.81 -38.02 -12.06
N ASN A 208 73.27 -37.66 -10.86
CA ASN A 208 73.27 -38.50 -9.65
C ASN A 208 72.81 -37.69 -8.41
N SER A 209 71.54 -37.27 -8.39
CA SER A 209 70.92 -36.63 -7.22
C SER A 209 69.47 -37.08 -7.01
N ALA A 210 69.29 -38.37 -6.71
CA ALA A 210 68.02 -38.88 -6.20
C ALA A 210 67.82 -38.43 -4.73
N SER A 211 66.75 -37.67 -4.47
CA SER A 211 66.29 -37.41 -3.09
C SER A 211 65.64 -38.67 -2.49
N PRO A 212 65.66 -38.84 -1.15
CA PRO A 212 65.28 -40.11 -0.52
C PRO A 212 63.76 -40.29 -0.43
N ALA A 213 63.18 -41.02 -1.38
CA ALA A 213 61.80 -41.50 -1.31
C ALA A 213 61.70 -43.01 -1.65
N LYS A 214 60.90 -43.73 -0.85
CA LYS A 214 60.72 -45.19 -0.74
C LYS A 214 60.84 -46.02 -2.05
N LYS A 215 61.65 -47.08 -2.00
CA LYS A 215 61.56 -48.27 -2.88
C LYS A 215 60.16 -48.91 -2.85
N PRO A 216 59.71 -49.54 -3.96
CA PRO A 216 59.81 -51.00 -4.05
C PRO A 216 60.27 -51.60 -5.39
N LEU A 217 60.89 -52.79 -5.28
CA LEU A 217 61.14 -53.90 -6.23
C LEU A 217 61.08 -53.71 -7.77
N ALA A 218 62.28 -53.70 -8.37
CA ALA A 218 62.80 -54.59 -9.42
C ALA A 218 61.97 -55.00 -10.66
N SER A 219 62.52 -54.66 -11.83
CA SER A 219 62.56 -55.48 -13.06
C SER A 219 63.90 -55.20 -13.76
N PRO A 220 64.62 -56.20 -14.31
CA PRO A 220 65.82 -55.98 -15.11
C PRO A 220 65.47 -55.69 -16.59
N ASP A 221 66.49 -55.30 -17.35
CA ASP A 221 66.51 -55.16 -18.81
C ASP A 221 65.59 -54.10 -19.42
N THR A 222 66.05 -52.84 -19.35
CA THR A 222 65.82 -51.85 -20.42
C THR A 222 67.07 -51.00 -20.54
N GLU A 223 67.67 -50.94 -21.73
CA GLU A 223 68.83 -50.08 -22.00
C GLU A 223 68.45 -48.61 -21.76
N GLN A 224 69.22 -47.90 -20.93
CA GLN A 224 68.98 -46.49 -20.66
C GLN A 224 69.23 -45.66 -21.94
N PRO A 225 68.28 -44.85 -22.42
CA PRO A 225 68.55 -43.90 -23.47
C PRO A 225 69.54 -42.85 -22.98
N SER A 226 70.48 -42.51 -23.87
CA SER A 226 71.66 -41.71 -23.61
C SER A 226 71.39 -40.27 -23.15
N GLY A 227 71.88 -39.93 -21.95
CA GLY A 227 72.75 -38.75 -21.78
C GLY A 227 72.12 -37.37 -21.90
N GLN A 228 70.90 -37.16 -21.42
CA GLN A 228 70.39 -35.82 -21.14
C GLN A 228 70.17 -35.64 -19.64
N HIS A 229 70.61 -34.49 -19.11
CA HIS A 229 70.56 -34.19 -17.68
C HIS A 229 69.42 -33.20 -17.37
N PRO A 230 68.78 -33.30 -16.19
CA PRO A 230 67.81 -32.30 -15.77
C PRO A 230 68.50 -30.94 -15.61
N THR A 231 67.87 -29.89 -16.14
CA THR A 231 68.38 -28.52 -16.11
C THR A 231 67.63 -27.73 -15.05
N HIS A 232 68.35 -27.20 -14.06
CA HIS A 232 67.81 -26.19 -13.14
C HIS A 232 67.82 -24.83 -13.82
N PHE A 233 66.77 -24.05 -13.59
CA PHE A 233 66.64 -22.71 -14.13
C PHE A 233 66.20 -21.72 -13.07
N GLN A 234 66.78 -20.52 -13.09
CA GLN A 234 66.41 -19.42 -12.20
C GLN A 234 66.43 -18.11 -12.96
N PHE A 235 65.32 -17.38 -12.94
CA PHE A 235 65.13 -16.11 -13.63
C PHE A 235 64.51 -15.05 -12.71
N THR A 236 64.87 -13.80 -12.93
CA THR A 236 64.21 -12.62 -12.37
C THR A 236 63.96 -11.63 -13.51
N CYS A 237 62.77 -11.06 -13.60
CA CYS A 237 62.45 -10.07 -14.63
C CYS A 237 61.51 -8.96 -14.14
N ARG A 238 61.33 -7.95 -15.00
CA ARG A 238 60.47 -6.78 -14.75
C ARG A 238 59.68 -6.42 -16.00
N SER A 239 58.71 -5.53 -15.87
CA SER A 239 58.03 -4.95 -17.04
C SER A 239 57.50 -3.55 -16.72
N THR A 240 57.76 -2.61 -17.63
CA THR A 240 57.22 -1.25 -17.57
C THR A 240 55.70 -1.31 -17.72
N GLY A 241 55.00 -0.96 -16.64
CA GLY A 241 53.54 -0.87 -16.60
C GLY A 241 52.81 -2.18 -16.24
N LEU A 242 53.38 -3.36 -16.57
CA LEU A 242 52.72 -4.65 -16.30
C LEU A 242 53.07 -5.26 -14.94
N VAL A 243 54.36 -5.43 -14.60
CA VAL A 243 54.75 -6.14 -13.38
C VAL A 243 56.06 -5.61 -12.81
N LYS A 244 56.08 -5.33 -11.50
CA LYS A 244 57.26 -4.76 -10.83
C LYS A 244 58.43 -5.75 -10.79
N LYS A 245 58.15 -7.02 -10.47
CA LYS A 245 59.13 -8.10 -10.42
C LYS A 245 58.45 -9.44 -10.63
N VAL A 246 59.08 -10.34 -11.37
CA VAL A 246 58.76 -11.78 -11.33
C VAL A 246 60.06 -12.53 -11.04
N GLU A 247 60.00 -13.47 -10.12
CA GLU A 247 61.04 -14.47 -9.87
C GLU A 247 60.49 -15.84 -10.25
N VAL A 248 61.27 -16.64 -10.98
CA VAL A 248 60.90 -18.00 -11.38
C VAL A 248 62.10 -18.92 -11.18
N GLU A 249 61.90 -20.02 -10.48
CA GLU A 249 62.89 -21.08 -10.31
C GLU A 249 62.25 -22.43 -10.67
N GLY A 250 62.99 -23.34 -11.29
CA GLY A 250 62.45 -24.62 -11.69
C GLY A 250 63.48 -25.62 -12.17
N GLN A 251 62.96 -26.78 -12.59
CA GLN A 251 63.72 -27.88 -13.16
C GLN A 251 62.99 -28.40 -14.40
N LEU A 252 63.74 -28.63 -15.47
CA LEU A 252 63.30 -29.26 -16.71
C LEU A 252 64.08 -30.55 -16.90
N ASP A 253 63.42 -31.69 -16.93
CA ASP A 253 64.00 -32.95 -17.39
C ASP A 253 63.64 -33.17 -18.87
N PRO A 254 64.57 -32.93 -19.81
CA PRO A 254 64.29 -33.08 -21.23
C PRO A 254 64.21 -34.54 -21.68
N ALA A 255 64.70 -35.52 -20.89
CA ALA A 255 64.58 -36.94 -21.23
C ALA A 255 63.15 -37.46 -21.01
N SER A 256 62.50 -37.01 -19.93
CA SER A 256 61.08 -37.29 -19.68
C SER A 256 60.14 -36.19 -20.17
N ASN A 257 60.64 -35.13 -20.81
CA ASN A 257 59.87 -33.92 -21.18
C ASN A 257 58.97 -33.41 -20.04
N SER A 258 59.45 -33.52 -18.80
CA SER A 258 58.74 -33.08 -17.59
C SER A 258 59.41 -31.86 -16.99
N TRP A 259 58.62 -31.00 -16.35
CA TRP A 259 59.15 -29.80 -15.73
C TRP A 259 58.33 -29.38 -14.52
N VAL A 260 58.99 -28.66 -13.61
CA VAL A 260 58.37 -27.94 -12.50
C VAL A 260 58.94 -26.53 -12.44
N ALA A 261 58.08 -25.54 -12.29
CA ALA A 261 58.42 -24.14 -12.09
C ALA A 261 57.67 -23.63 -10.86
N SER A 262 58.34 -22.86 -10.02
CA SER A 262 57.72 -22.11 -8.92
C SER A 262 58.26 -20.70 -8.90
N GLY A 263 57.46 -19.74 -8.46
CA GLY A 263 57.86 -18.34 -8.55
C GLY A 263 56.99 -17.38 -7.78
N VAL A 264 57.43 -16.12 -7.76
CA VAL A 264 56.75 -15.00 -7.12
C VAL A 264 56.52 -13.91 -8.16
N VAL A 265 55.30 -13.42 -8.23
CA VAL A 265 54.87 -12.28 -9.05
C VAL A 265 54.59 -11.12 -8.10
N GLU A 266 55.41 -10.08 -8.14
CA GLU A 266 55.25 -8.87 -7.32
C GLU A 266 54.59 -7.76 -8.14
N LYS A 267 53.41 -7.29 -7.68
CA LYS A 267 52.66 -6.16 -8.25
C LYS A 267 52.45 -6.27 -9.78
N LEU A 268 51.73 -7.32 -10.20
CA LEU A 268 51.15 -7.45 -11.53
C LEU A 268 49.92 -6.53 -11.63
N ASN A 269 49.94 -5.57 -12.55
CA ASN A 269 48.82 -4.70 -12.86
C ASN A 269 47.92 -5.39 -13.89
N PHE A 270 46.84 -6.01 -13.42
CA PHE A 270 45.80 -6.58 -14.27
C PHE A 270 44.84 -5.47 -14.72
N SER A 271 44.52 -5.42 -16.01
CA SER A 271 43.63 -4.40 -16.58
C SER A 271 43.06 -4.86 -17.93
N PRO A 272 41.97 -4.26 -18.43
CA PRO A 272 41.44 -4.55 -19.77
C PRO A 272 42.51 -4.42 -20.87
N LYS A 273 43.37 -3.39 -20.78
CA LYS A 273 44.49 -3.20 -21.73
C LYS A 273 45.51 -4.34 -21.75
N LEU A 274 45.70 -5.04 -20.63
CA LEU A 274 46.51 -6.26 -20.60
C LEU A 274 45.80 -7.38 -21.37
N LEU A 275 44.49 -7.55 -21.16
CA LEU A 275 43.70 -8.58 -21.86
C LEU A 275 43.66 -8.34 -23.38
N ASP A 276 43.50 -7.09 -23.81
CA ASP A 276 43.58 -6.67 -25.22
C ASP A 276 44.99 -6.83 -25.84
N SER A 277 46.01 -7.01 -25.01
CA SER A 277 47.40 -7.24 -25.42
C SER A 277 47.84 -8.70 -25.27
N LEU A 278 46.99 -9.57 -24.71
CA LEU A 278 47.25 -11.00 -24.65
C LEU A 278 46.91 -11.67 -25.99
N PRO A 279 47.63 -12.74 -26.38
CA PRO A 279 47.22 -13.64 -27.45
C PRO A 279 45.78 -14.12 -27.28
N THR A 280 45.03 -14.27 -28.38
CA THR A 280 43.62 -14.70 -28.38
C THR A 280 43.38 -16.00 -27.62
N GLN A 281 44.35 -16.92 -27.65
CA GLN A 281 44.33 -18.19 -26.93
C GLN A 281 44.34 -18.02 -25.40
N LEU A 282 44.92 -16.93 -24.89
CA LEU A 282 45.00 -16.63 -23.45
C LEU A 282 43.87 -15.68 -23.02
N SER A 283 43.51 -14.68 -23.83
CA SER A 283 42.47 -13.72 -23.48
C SER A 283 41.08 -14.36 -23.33
N GLN A 284 40.78 -15.44 -24.05
CA GLN A 284 39.55 -16.22 -23.91
C GLN A 284 39.32 -16.73 -22.47
N TYR A 285 40.36 -17.26 -21.81
CA TYR A 285 40.26 -17.76 -20.43
C TYR A 285 40.01 -16.65 -19.39
N PHE A 286 40.41 -15.41 -19.69
CA PHE A 286 40.24 -14.26 -18.80
C PHE A 286 39.06 -13.34 -19.20
N SER A 287 38.27 -13.74 -20.20
CA SER A 287 37.10 -12.97 -20.68
C SER A 287 36.08 -12.64 -19.56
N GLN A 288 35.90 -13.55 -18.60
CA GLN A 288 35.04 -13.35 -17.43
C GLN A 288 35.59 -12.30 -16.43
N LEU A 289 36.87 -11.95 -16.53
CA LEU A 289 37.54 -10.93 -15.72
C LEU A 289 37.76 -9.62 -16.51
N SER A 290 37.13 -9.46 -17.68
CA SER A 290 37.29 -8.29 -18.56
C SER A 290 36.95 -6.94 -17.90
N GLY A 291 36.07 -6.94 -16.88
CA GLY A 291 35.74 -5.77 -16.08
C GLY A 291 36.68 -5.48 -14.90
N LEU A 292 37.71 -6.31 -14.66
CA LEU A 292 38.59 -6.22 -13.50
C LEU A 292 39.86 -5.40 -13.80
N GLU A 293 40.10 -4.38 -12.99
CA GLU A 293 41.37 -3.66 -12.88
C GLU A 293 41.91 -3.89 -11.48
N CYS A 294 43.13 -4.38 -11.28
CA CYS A 294 43.71 -4.57 -9.94
C CYS A 294 45.23 -4.72 -9.95
N GLN A 295 45.84 -4.59 -8.77
CA GLN A 295 47.22 -5.00 -8.54
C GLN A 295 47.25 -6.34 -7.80
N ALA A 296 47.72 -7.39 -8.47
CA ALA A 296 47.89 -8.73 -7.93
C ALA A 296 49.33 -8.97 -7.48
N SER A 297 49.54 -9.72 -6.40
CA SER A 297 50.83 -10.34 -6.09
C SER A 297 50.60 -11.79 -5.70
N SER A 298 51.32 -12.72 -6.31
CA SER A 298 51.07 -14.15 -6.16
C SER A 298 52.34 -14.98 -6.09
N HIS A 299 52.24 -16.13 -5.44
CA HIS A 299 53.17 -17.24 -5.55
C HIS A 299 52.50 -18.27 -6.46
N PHE A 300 53.28 -18.91 -7.32
CA PHE A 300 52.79 -19.99 -8.17
C PHE A 300 53.73 -21.20 -8.12
N LYS A 301 53.14 -22.35 -8.42
CA LYS A 301 53.83 -23.60 -8.72
C LYS A 301 53.10 -24.27 -9.88
N ILE A 302 53.82 -24.58 -10.94
CA ILE A 302 53.28 -25.20 -12.16
C ILE A 302 54.18 -26.40 -12.50
N SER A 303 53.61 -27.52 -12.90
CA SER A 303 54.35 -28.71 -13.31
C SER A 303 53.65 -29.46 -14.43
N SER A 304 54.44 -30.05 -15.33
CA SER A 304 53.96 -30.86 -16.43
C SER A 304 54.75 -32.17 -16.49
N ALA A 305 54.08 -33.26 -16.87
CA ALA A 305 54.69 -34.55 -17.17
C ALA A 305 53.97 -35.19 -18.36
N PRO A 306 54.61 -36.07 -19.16
CA PRO A 306 53.93 -36.78 -20.23
C PRO A 306 52.70 -37.53 -19.73
N ALA A 307 51.67 -37.59 -20.58
CA ALA A 307 50.36 -38.21 -20.29
C ALA A 307 49.54 -37.57 -19.16
N HIS A 308 49.99 -36.48 -18.52
CA HIS A 308 49.20 -35.72 -17.54
C HIS A 308 48.99 -34.27 -17.99
N PRO A 309 47.82 -33.66 -17.71
CA PRO A 309 47.61 -32.24 -17.93
C PRO A 309 48.52 -31.41 -17.01
N VAL A 310 48.86 -30.19 -17.43
CA VAL A 310 49.67 -29.25 -16.63
C VAL A 310 48.99 -29.01 -15.29
N SER A 311 49.65 -29.38 -14.20
CA SER A 311 49.18 -29.06 -12.86
C SER A 311 49.66 -27.68 -12.44
N PHE A 312 48.80 -26.90 -11.80
CA PHE A 312 49.14 -25.58 -11.26
C PHE A 312 48.52 -25.34 -9.90
N GLU A 313 49.19 -24.51 -9.11
CA GLU A 313 48.75 -23.96 -7.84
C GLU A 313 49.20 -22.49 -7.79
N ILE A 314 48.29 -21.57 -7.48
CA ILE A 314 48.54 -20.14 -7.42
C ILE A 314 47.87 -19.60 -6.15
N GLN A 315 48.65 -18.96 -5.28
CA GLN A 315 48.13 -18.28 -4.09
C GLN A 315 48.55 -16.81 -4.13
N GLY A 316 47.61 -15.87 -3.97
CA GLY A 316 47.93 -14.46 -4.08
C GLY A 316 46.99 -13.53 -3.34
N LYS A 317 47.32 -12.24 -3.43
CA LYS A 317 46.56 -11.12 -2.90
C LYS A 317 46.23 -10.15 -4.03
N LEU A 318 45.00 -9.65 -4.03
CA LEU A 318 44.52 -8.55 -4.87
C LEU A 318 44.43 -7.31 -4.00
N VAL A 319 44.94 -6.17 -4.49
CA VAL A 319 44.80 -4.85 -3.88
C VAL A 319 44.49 -3.81 -4.94
N GLU A 320 43.97 -2.65 -4.52
CA GLU A 320 43.61 -1.52 -5.40
C GLU A 320 42.68 -1.95 -6.55
N GLY A 321 41.81 -2.93 -6.28
CA GLY A 321 40.94 -3.51 -7.29
C GLY A 321 39.70 -2.66 -7.58
N ARG A 322 39.24 -2.75 -8.82
CA ARG A 322 37.96 -2.23 -9.30
C ARG A 322 37.33 -3.26 -10.23
N LEU A 323 36.06 -3.59 -10.02
CA LEU A 323 35.30 -4.48 -10.90
C LEU A 323 34.09 -3.73 -11.48
N ARG A 324 34.03 -3.66 -12.81
CA ARG A 324 32.86 -3.18 -13.55
C ARG A 324 32.15 -4.36 -14.21
N ASP A 325 31.07 -4.82 -13.60
CA ASP A 325 30.21 -5.88 -14.13
C ASP A 325 28.81 -5.31 -14.39
N PRO A 326 28.23 -5.45 -15.61
CA PRO A 326 26.88 -4.96 -15.91
C PRO A 326 25.76 -5.57 -15.05
N ARG A 327 26.02 -6.68 -14.35
CA ARG A 327 25.07 -7.34 -13.45
C ARG A 327 25.06 -6.75 -12.03
N LEU A 328 25.96 -5.81 -11.73
CA LEU A 328 26.03 -5.12 -10.45
C LEU A 328 25.46 -3.70 -10.59
N PRO A 329 24.66 -3.21 -9.62
CA PRO A 329 24.06 -1.86 -9.68
C PRO A 329 25.10 -0.73 -9.60
N TYR A 330 26.26 -1.04 -9.00
CA TYR A 330 27.38 -0.13 -8.82
C TYR A 330 28.68 -0.90 -9.10
N PRO A 331 29.74 -0.24 -9.63
CA PRO A 331 31.05 -0.85 -9.73
C PRO A 331 31.61 -1.14 -8.34
N LEU A 332 32.31 -2.26 -8.19
CA LEU A 332 33.06 -2.53 -6.96
C LEU A 332 34.34 -1.71 -6.98
N GLU A 333 34.60 -0.97 -5.92
CA GLU A 333 35.79 -0.12 -5.74
C GLU A 333 36.55 -0.49 -4.47
N GLU A 334 37.83 -0.11 -4.40
CA GLU A 334 38.75 -0.45 -3.30
C GLU A 334 38.89 -1.97 -3.05
N LEU A 335 38.62 -2.82 -4.06
CA LEU A 335 38.58 -4.27 -3.93
C LEU A 335 39.92 -4.83 -3.46
N ARG A 336 39.87 -5.57 -2.35
CA ARG A 336 41.00 -6.32 -1.75
C ARG A 336 40.55 -7.73 -1.47
N SER A 337 41.38 -8.73 -1.73
CA SER A 337 41.06 -10.14 -1.42
C SER A 337 42.31 -11.00 -1.39
N ASP A 338 42.28 -12.07 -0.60
CA ASP A 338 43.17 -13.21 -0.80
C ASP A 338 42.51 -14.19 -1.78
N PHE A 339 43.30 -14.86 -2.62
CA PHE A 339 42.82 -15.88 -3.57
C PHE A 339 43.76 -17.09 -3.61
N PHE A 340 43.17 -18.26 -3.89
CA PHE A 340 43.88 -19.52 -4.14
C PHE A 340 43.25 -20.21 -5.34
N CYS A 341 44.05 -20.75 -6.24
CA CYS A 341 43.59 -21.31 -7.50
C CYS A 341 44.46 -22.51 -7.88
N ASN A 342 43.86 -23.66 -8.17
CA ASN A 342 44.53 -24.85 -8.68
C ASN A 342 43.70 -25.50 -9.79
N ASN A 343 44.14 -26.64 -10.35
CA ASN A 343 43.44 -27.34 -11.43
C ASN A 343 41.93 -27.62 -11.24
N GLY A 344 41.45 -27.73 -10.00
CA GLY A 344 40.08 -28.13 -9.68
C GLY A 344 39.26 -27.12 -8.87
N MET A 345 39.84 -26.00 -8.44
CA MET A 345 39.13 -25.02 -7.61
C MET A 345 39.74 -23.62 -7.65
N LEU A 346 38.87 -22.63 -7.52
CA LEU A 346 39.17 -21.22 -7.22
C LEU A 346 38.51 -20.85 -5.88
N GLN A 347 39.31 -20.39 -4.93
CA GLN A 347 38.85 -19.83 -3.67
C GLN A 347 39.14 -18.33 -3.63
N VAL A 348 38.15 -17.59 -3.15
CA VAL A 348 38.24 -16.17 -2.84
C VAL A 348 37.94 -16.01 -1.36
N ARG A 349 38.78 -15.29 -0.62
CA ARG A 349 38.67 -15.17 0.84
C ARG A 349 38.91 -13.73 1.30
N ALA A 350 38.07 -13.32 2.25
CA ALA A 350 38.09 -11.97 2.82
C ALA A 350 38.10 -10.87 1.74
N MET A 351 37.30 -11.04 0.68
CA MET A 351 37.12 -9.97 -0.28
C MET A 351 36.38 -8.83 0.43
N GLN A 352 36.95 -7.62 0.37
CA GLN A 352 36.33 -6.38 0.81
C GLN A 352 36.27 -5.42 -0.36
N ALA A 353 35.12 -4.77 -0.57
CA ALA A 353 34.93 -3.75 -1.60
C ALA A 353 33.85 -2.74 -1.18
N LYS A 354 33.85 -1.57 -1.79
CA LYS A 354 32.74 -0.61 -1.73
C LYS A 354 31.91 -0.68 -3.00
N SER A 355 30.59 -0.49 -2.86
CA SER A 355 29.64 -0.52 -3.97
C SER A 355 28.66 0.63 -3.79
N GLY A 356 28.94 1.77 -4.44
CA GLY A 356 28.27 3.02 -4.12
C GLY A 356 28.52 3.44 -2.66
N GLY A 357 27.45 3.63 -1.89
CA GLY A 357 27.51 3.89 -0.45
C GLY A 357 27.62 2.65 0.45
N ALA A 358 27.59 1.44 -0.12
CA ALA A 358 27.57 0.18 0.63
C ALA A 358 28.98 -0.41 0.83
N GLU A 359 29.21 -1.03 2.00
CA GLU A 359 30.38 -1.88 2.25
C GLU A 359 30.02 -3.34 1.98
N LEU A 360 30.83 -4.03 1.16
CA LEU A 360 30.63 -5.44 0.82
C LEU A 360 31.77 -6.31 1.35
N GLU A 361 31.41 -7.43 1.98
CA GLU A 361 32.31 -8.52 2.33
C GLU A 361 31.91 -9.78 1.55
N PHE A 362 32.86 -10.46 0.91
CA PHE A 362 32.60 -11.63 0.06
C PHE A 362 33.64 -12.74 0.26
N SER A 363 33.21 -13.98 0.14
CA SER A 363 34.07 -15.17 0.05
C SER A 363 33.36 -16.24 -0.78
N SER A 364 34.12 -16.95 -1.59
CA SER A 364 33.57 -17.95 -2.51
C SER A 364 34.49 -19.15 -2.67
N ASP A 365 33.88 -20.32 -2.82
CA ASP A 365 34.52 -21.56 -3.28
C ASP A 365 33.87 -21.98 -4.60
N ILE A 366 34.66 -22.11 -5.66
CA ILE A 366 34.23 -22.48 -7.01
C ILE A 366 34.99 -23.75 -7.39
N LEU A 367 34.29 -24.86 -7.64
CA LEU A 367 34.89 -26.19 -7.84
C LEU A 367 35.13 -26.48 -9.34
N GLY A 368 35.92 -25.63 -9.98
CA GLY A 368 36.41 -25.79 -11.35
C GLY A 368 36.36 -24.48 -12.15
N PHE A 369 36.49 -24.59 -13.48
CA PHE A 369 36.51 -23.46 -14.43
C PHE A 369 35.54 -23.61 -15.62
N GLY A 370 34.64 -24.60 -15.56
CA GLY A 370 33.55 -24.75 -16.54
C GLY A 370 32.36 -23.83 -16.22
N PRO A 371 31.37 -23.73 -17.12
CA PRO A 371 30.18 -22.89 -16.90
C PRO A 371 29.31 -23.38 -15.73
N ASP A 372 29.14 -24.70 -15.59
CA ASP A 372 28.19 -25.32 -14.64
C ASP A 372 28.92 -25.98 -13.45
N VAL A 373 29.93 -25.31 -12.89
CA VAL A 373 30.71 -25.85 -11.75
C VAL A 373 30.04 -25.54 -10.41
N PRO A 374 29.97 -26.51 -9.47
CA PRO A 374 29.42 -26.25 -8.14
C PRO A 374 30.18 -25.12 -7.43
N MET A 375 29.44 -24.24 -6.75
CA MET A 375 30.05 -23.13 -6.02
C MET A 375 29.25 -22.73 -4.78
N VAL A 376 29.95 -22.20 -3.78
CA VAL A 376 29.36 -21.65 -2.56
C VAL A 376 29.84 -20.21 -2.40
N ILE A 377 28.90 -19.28 -2.45
CA ILE A 377 29.13 -17.85 -2.27
C ILE A 377 28.57 -17.43 -0.90
N HIS A 378 29.39 -16.71 -0.15
CA HIS A 378 29.01 -15.99 1.06
C HIS A 378 29.27 -14.51 0.83
N ALA A 379 28.22 -13.68 0.91
CA ALA A 379 28.32 -12.24 0.78
C ALA A 379 27.60 -11.55 1.96
N GLN A 380 28.10 -10.40 2.38
CA GLN A 380 27.45 -9.47 3.28
C GLN A 380 27.50 -8.07 2.70
N ALA A 381 26.44 -7.30 2.89
CA ALA A 381 26.33 -5.90 2.50
C ALA A 381 25.91 -5.08 3.73
N LYS A 382 26.60 -3.97 3.98
CA LYS A 382 26.23 -2.99 5.01
C LYS A 382 25.84 -1.69 4.32
N ASN A 383 24.73 -1.08 4.76
CA ASN A 383 24.22 0.18 4.23
C ASN A 383 24.00 0.17 2.70
N LEU A 384 23.34 -0.87 2.20
CA LEU A 384 22.88 -0.94 0.81
C LEU A 384 21.64 -0.05 0.63
N GLU A 385 21.74 0.93 -0.24
CA GLU A 385 20.65 1.81 -0.63
C GLU A 385 19.66 1.10 -1.56
N LEU A 386 18.36 1.27 -1.31
CA LEU A 386 17.27 0.78 -2.13
C LEU A 386 16.87 1.86 -3.14
N ASP A 387 17.60 1.90 -4.26
CA ASP A 387 17.48 2.94 -5.30
C ASP A 387 17.04 2.38 -6.67
N SER A 388 16.97 3.27 -7.67
CA SER A 388 16.61 2.87 -9.04
C SER A 388 17.68 2.01 -9.72
N ARG A 389 18.96 2.13 -9.34
CA ARG A 389 20.04 1.31 -9.90
C ARG A 389 19.99 -0.12 -9.38
N LEU A 390 19.71 -0.30 -8.09
CA LEU A 390 19.44 -1.60 -7.52
C LEU A 390 18.25 -2.24 -8.25
N TYR A 391 17.14 -1.51 -8.41
CA TYR A 391 15.97 -1.97 -9.18
C TYR A 391 16.32 -2.41 -10.61
N GLU A 392 17.06 -1.60 -11.37
CA GLU A 392 17.51 -1.92 -12.73
C GLU A 392 18.40 -3.18 -12.79
N SER A 393 19.13 -3.50 -11.71
CA SER A 393 19.95 -4.72 -11.59
C SER A 393 19.19 -5.97 -11.14
N LEU A 394 17.93 -5.84 -10.69
CA LEU A 394 17.14 -6.99 -10.23
C LEU A 394 16.60 -7.83 -11.41
N PRO A 395 16.55 -9.17 -11.29
CA PRO A 395 15.79 -10.03 -12.20
C PRO A 395 14.31 -9.64 -12.26
N GLU A 396 13.66 -9.85 -13.41
CA GLU A 396 12.24 -9.51 -13.65
C GLU A 396 11.28 -10.05 -12.56
N ASP A 397 11.51 -11.29 -12.11
CA ASP A 397 10.76 -11.94 -11.02
C ASP A 397 10.78 -11.19 -9.67
N LEU A 398 11.77 -10.33 -9.45
CA LEU A 398 11.91 -9.47 -8.27
C LEU A 398 11.51 -8.01 -8.54
N GLN A 399 11.48 -7.57 -9.80
CA GLN A 399 10.97 -6.25 -10.18
C GLN A 399 9.45 -6.14 -9.95
N GLU A 400 8.68 -7.20 -10.15
CA GLU A 400 7.23 -7.20 -9.85
C GLU A 400 6.92 -6.88 -8.37
N PRO A 401 7.43 -7.62 -7.37
CA PRO A 401 7.20 -7.29 -5.96
C PRO A 401 7.80 -5.94 -5.56
N TRP A 402 8.91 -5.51 -6.18
CA TRP A 402 9.46 -4.16 -5.98
C TRP A 402 8.46 -3.08 -6.43
N ASN A 403 7.89 -3.19 -7.63
CA ASN A 403 6.90 -2.24 -8.15
C ASN A 403 5.60 -2.21 -7.32
N ARG A 404 5.23 -3.35 -6.72
CA ARG A 404 4.08 -3.48 -5.81
C ARG A 404 4.29 -2.85 -4.42
N LEU A 405 5.53 -2.63 -3.99
CA LEU A 405 5.88 -2.13 -2.65
C LEU A 405 6.59 -0.76 -2.65
N GLN A 406 7.19 -0.39 -3.78
CA GLN A 406 8.00 0.82 -3.98
C GLN A 406 8.99 1.10 -2.83
N PRO A 407 9.87 0.14 -2.50
CA PRO A 407 10.77 0.28 -1.37
C PRO A 407 11.87 1.32 -1.63
N SER A 408 12.24 2.06 -0.59
CA SER A 408 13.33 3.02 -0.58
C SER A 408 13.96 3.12 0.81
N GLY A 409 15.17 3.66 0.94
CA GLY A 409 15.94 3.69 2.20
C GLY A 409 17.07 2.66 2.21
N HIS A 410 17.53 2.23 3.39
CA HIS A 410 18.73 1.42 3.56
C HIS A 410 18.46 0.05 4.20
N VAL A 411 19.20 -0.94 3.72
CA VAL A 411 19.23 -2.29 4.28
C VAL A 411 20.67 -2.75 4.49
N SER A 412 20.88 -3.61 5.48
CA SER A 412 22.11 -4.38 5.64
C SER A 412 21.76 -5.86 5.64
N GLY A 413 22.56 -6.74 5.05
CA GLY A 413 22.17 -8.14 4.91
C GLY A 413 23.28 -9.12 4.56
N SER A 414 22.94 -10.39 4.63
CA SER A 414 23.81 -11.51 4.28
C SER A 414 23.14 -12.43 3.27
N LEU A 415 23.89 -12.84 2.25
CA LEU A 415 23.54 -13.82 1.25
C LEU A 415 24.47 -15.04 1.40
N ARG A 416 23.88 -16.22 1.57
CA ARG A 416 24.54 -17.50 1.29
C ARG A 416 23.88 -18.09 0.05
N LEU A 417 24.68 -18.37 -0.96
CA LEU A 417 24.19 -18.84 -2.25
C LEU A 417 25.00 -20.08 -2.65
N THR A 418 24.33 -21.23 -2.70
CA THR A 418 24.96 -22.52 -3.06
C THR A 418 24.44 -22.98 -4.42
N TYR A 419 25.34 -23.36 -5.32
CA TYR A 419 25.05 -24.01 -6.59
C TYR A 419 25.62 -25.44 -6.58
N ASP A 420 24.78 -26.42 -6.88
CA ASP A 420 25.16 -27.84 -6.91
C ASP A 420 25.57 -28.36 -8.30
N GLY A 421 25.65 -27.47 -9.31
CA GLY A 421 25.82 -27.82 -10.72
C GLY A 421 24.51 -27.91 -11.51
N LEU A 422 23.35 -27.76 -10.86
CA LEU A 422 22.02 -27.78 -11.50
C LEU A 422 21.09 -26.66 -11.00
N ARG A 423 21.12 -26.34 -9.70
CA ARG A 423 20.17 -25.44 -9.04
C ARG A 423 20.85 -24.51 -8.05
N TRP A 424 20.38 -23.27 -8.01
CA TRP A 424 20.76 -22.29 -7.00
C TRP A 424 19.88 -22.41 -5.77
N THR A 425 20.51 -22.46 -4.60
CA THR A 425 19.87 -22.48 -3.28
C THR A 425 20.28 -21.22 -2.51
N PRO A 426 19.49 -20.13 -2.64
CA PRO A 426 19.70 -18.89 -1.89
C PRO A 426 19.17 -18.98 -0.46
N ILE A 427 19.94 -18.44 0.49
CA ILE A 427 19.52 -18.09 1.84
C ILE A 427 19.90 -16.63 2.06
N VAL A 428 18.92 -15.77 2.29
CA VAL A 428 19.10 -14.32 2.46
C VAL A 428 18.58 -13.89 3.82
N SER A 429 19.24 -12.92 4.44
CA SER A 429 18.76 -12.21 5.61
C SER A 429 18.99 -10.72 5.40
N LEU A 430 17.91 -9.92 5.41
CA LEU A 430 17.91 -8.48 5.17
C LEU A 430 17.40 -7.78 6.44
N HIS A 431 18.23 -6.93 7.01
CA HIS A 431 17.90 -6.05 8.12
C HIS A 431 17.51 -4.67 7.57
N CYS A 432 16.24 -4.31 7.72
CA CYS A 432 15.73 -2.99 7.35
C CYS A 432 16.09 -1.98 8.44
N GLN A 433 16.58 -0.79 8.05
CA GLN A 433 17.11 0.21 8.98
C GLN A 433 16.26 1.49 9.02
N ASP A 434 15.82 1.98 7.85
CA ASP A 434 15.01 3.19 7.69
C ASP A 434 14.07 3.09 6.46
N VAL A 435 13.66 1.88 6.10
CA VAL A 435 12.97 1.61 4.82
C VAL A 435 11.59 2.29 4.77
N ALA A 436 11.26 2.94 3.65
CA ALA A 436 9.92 3.41 3.34
C ALA A 436 9.26 2.52 2.28
N LEU A 437 7.95 2.28 2.42
CA LEU A 437 7.14 1.44 1.53
C LEU A 437 5.85 2.17 1.15
N LYS A 438 5.39 1.96 -0.08
CA LYS A 438 4.07 2.39 -0.56
C LYS A 438 3.35 1.22 -1.26
N PRO A 439 2.56 0.43 -0.52
CA PRO A 439 1.89 -0.75 -1.06
C PRO A 439 0.85 -0.39 -2.14
N TRP A 440 0.88 -1.07 -3.29
CA TRP A 440 0.00 -0.75 -4.42
C TRP A 440 -1.51 -0.92 -4.13
N LEU A 441 -1.88 -1.90 -3.30
CA LEU A 441 -3.28 -2.26 -3.02
C LEU A 441 -3.93 -1.33 -1.98
N PHE A 442 -3.13 -0.77 -1.09
CA PHE A 442 -3.55 0.17 -0.04
C PHE A 442 -2.41 1.20 0.14
N PRO A 443 -2.36 2.26 -0.69
CA PRO A 443 -1.19 3.15 -0.80
C PRO A 443 -1.00 4.14 0.36
N TYR A 444 -1.33 3.72 1.59
CA TYR A 444 -0.97 4.45 2.79
C TYR A 444 0.54 4.29 3.06
N PRO A 445 1.29 5.39 3.20
CA PRO A 445 2.75 5.33 3.30
C PRO A 445 3.20 4.73 4.63
N LEU A 446 4.12 3.77 4.56
CA LEU A 446 4.86 3.25 5.69
C LEU A 446 6.28 3.83 5.65
N SER A 447 6.76 4.34 6.78
CA SER A 447 8.09 4.96 6.90
C SER A 447 8.88 4.34 8.06
N ASN A 448 10.21 4.47 8.05
CA ASN A 448 11.09 3.93 9.10
C ASN A 448 10.80 2.45 9.44
N VAL A 449 10.62 1.62 8.40
CA VAL A 449 10.41 0.18 8.54
C VAL A 449 11.73 -0.47 8.94
N GLN A 450 11.71 -1.08 10.12
CA GLN A 450 12.84 -1.70 10.80
C GLN A 450 12.53 -3.16 11.13
N GLY A 451 13.54 -4.02 11.13
CA GLY A 451 13.41 -5.42 11.50
C GLY A 451 14.21 -6.35 10.60
N LEU A 452 13.93 -7.65 10.67
CA LEU A 452 14.65 -8.68 9.90
C LEU A 452 13.68 -9.43 8.99
N VAL A 453 14.00 -9.48 7.69
CA VAL A 453 13.36 -10.32 6.68
C VAL A 453 14.33 -11.44 6.31
N ARG A 454 13.86 -12.69 6.35
CA ARG A 454 14.61 -13.86 5.89
C ARG A 454 14.00 -14.40 4.60
N TYR A 455 14.84 -14.94 3.73
CA TYR A 455 14.40 -15.72 2.56
C TYR A 455 15.17 -17.04 2.54
N GLN A 456 14.45 -18.15 2.59
CA GLN A 456 15.01 -19.51 2.54
C GLN A 456 13.97 -20.44 1.90
N GLU A 457 14.41 -21.38 1.08
CA GLU A 457 13.56 -22.45 0.52
C GLU A 457 12.27 -21.93 -0.15
N GLY A 458 12.37 -20.81 -0.87
CA GLY A 458 11.23 -20.20 -1.56
C GLY A 458 10.25 -19.43 -0.67
N THR A 459 10.56 -19.24 0.61
CA THR A 459 9.72 -18.57 1.61
C THR A 459 10.39 -17.31 2.14
N PHE A 460 9.68 -16.18 2.08
CA PHE A 460 10.01 -14.94 2.77
C PHE A 460 9.34 -14.92 4.14
N SER A 461 10.06 -14.60 5.21
CA SER A 461 9.49 -14.50 6.56
C SER A 461 10.03 -13.36 7.41
N SER A 462 9.19 -12.86 8.31
CA SER A 462 9.55 -11.95 9.39
C SER A 462 8.60 -12.12 10.58
N GLU A 463 9.15 -12.08 11.80
CA GLU A 463 8.41 -12.23 13.06
C GLU A 463 8.05 -10.89 13.71
N GLY A 464 8.59 -9.78 13.22
CA GLY A 464 8.47 -8.48 13.89
C GLY A 464 9.14 -7.34 13.14
N LEU A 465 8.65 -7.04 11.93
CA LEU A 465 8.90 -5.74 11.31
C LEU A 465 8.08 -4.68 12.04
N THR A 466 8.64 -3.50 12.25
CA THR A 466 7.96 -2.33 12.80
C THR A 466 8.18 -1.14 11.88
N GLY A 467 7.10 -0.46 11.47
CA GLY A 467 7.17 0.79 10.71
C GLY A 467 6.27 1.87 11.31
N LEU A 468 6.28 3.07 10.74
CA LEU A 468 5.43 4.18 11.12
C LEU A 468 4.38 4.46 10.03
N ALA A 469 3.11 4.49 10.42
CA ALA A 469 1.95 4.80 9.59
C ALA A 469 1.15 5.93 10.27
N GLY A 470 0.98 7.08 9.61
CA GLY A 470 0.33 8.25 10.23
C GLY A 470 0.98 8.71 11.55
N GLY A 471 2.28 8.45 11.73
CA GLY A 471 3.02 8.72 12.97
C GLY A 471 2.90 7.64 14.06
N GLN A 472 2.05 6.62 13.90
CA GLN A 472 1.94 5.50 14.84
C GLN A 472 2.80 4.31 14.44
N ALA A 473 3.32 3.58 15.42
CA ALA A 473 4.01 2.32 15.17
C ALA A 473 3.02 1.24 14.72
N VAL A 474 3.36 0.53 13.64
CA VAL A 474 2.65 -0.63 13.11
C VAL A 474 3.60 -1.82 13.09
N GLY A 475 3.24 -2.87 13.82
CA GLY A 475 3.92 -4.15 13.80
C GLY A 475 3.38 -5.04 12.67
N CYS A 476 4.27 -5.75 11.98
CA CYS A 476 3.95 -6.69 10.92
C CYS A 476 4.78 -7.97 11.06
N GLY A 477 4.12 -9.12 10.98
CA GLY A 477 4.75 -10.44 10.87
C GLY A 477 4.15 -11.22 9.70
N PHE A 478 4.99 -11.89 8.92
CA PHE A 478 4.55 -12.67 7.76
C PHE A 478 5.42 -13.91 7.52
N SER A 479 4.85 -14.88 6.81
CA SER A 479 5.53 -16.01 6.19
C SER A 479 4.85 -16.29 4.85
N LEU A 480 5.52 -16.00 3.75
CA LEU A 480 4.97 -15.99 2.39
C LEU A 480 5.83 -16.85 1.46
N SER A 481 5.22 -17.87 0.86
CA SER A 481 5.86 -18.83 -0.03
C SER A 481 5.30 -18.69 -1.44
N ARG A 482 6.12 -19.00 -2.46
CA ARG A 482 5.73 -18.93 -3.89
C ARG A 482 5.76 -20.32 -4.53
N SER A 483 4.69 -20.69 -5.23
CA SER A 483 4.61 -21.90 -6.06
C SER A 483 4.16 -21.51 -7.46
N GLY A 484 5.07 -21.59 -8.44
CA GLY A 484 4.86 -21.01 -9.78
C GLY A 484 4.65 -19.49 -9.71
N SER A 485 3.51 -19.01 -10.21
CA SER A 485 3.08 -17.60 -10.09
C SER A 485 2.23 -17.31 -8.84
N GLN A 486 1.89 -18.33 -8.04
CA GLN A 486 0.96 -18.19 -6.92
C GLN A 486 1.70 -18.02 -5.59
N TRP A 487 1.37 -16.93 -4.89
CA TRP A 487 1.77 -16.69 -3.51
C TRP A 487 0.75 -17.27 -2.53
N TYR A 488 1.23 -17.86 -1.43
CA TYR A 488 0.44 -18.38 -0.33
C TYR A 488 1.21 -18.18 0.99
N GLY A 489 0.58 -18.41 2.13
CA GLY A 489 1.12 -18.17 3.47
C GLY A 489 0.25 -17.22 4.29
N LYS A 490 0.87 -16.52 5.25
CA LYS A 490 0.17 -15.66 6.23
C LYS A 490 0.88 -14.31 6.37
N LEU A 491 0.11 -13.24 6.48
CA LEU A 491 0.56 -11.90 6.85
C LEU A 491 -0.35 -11.38 7.97
N SER A 492 0.24 -10.72 8.96
CA SER A 492 -0.46 -10.18 10.12
C SER A 492 0.09 -8.80 10.49
N CYS A 493 -0.80 -7.83 10.73
CA CYS A 493 -0.47 -6.45 11.07
C CYS A 493 -1.30 -5.97 12.26
N GLN A 494 -0.74 -5.07 13.07
CA GLN A 494 -1.46 -4.35 14.13
C GLN A 494 -0.81 -2.98 14.38
N SER A 495 -1.60 -1.95 14.66
CA SER A 495 -1.09 -0.66 15.15
C SER A 495 -0.90 -0.69 16.67
N ALA A 496 0.13 -0.02 17.17
CA ALA A 496 0.36 0.16 18.61
C ALA A 496 -0.55 1.23 19.26
N GLY A 497 -1.34 1.95 18.46
CA GLY A 497 -2.32 2.94 18.89
C GLY A 497 -3.05 3.60 17.72
N PRO A 498 -3.97 4.55 17.99
CA PRO A 498 -4.87 5.10 16.97
C PRO A 498 -4.17 5.98 15.92
N ILE A 499 -4.40 5.68 14.65
CA ILE A 499 -3.96 6.44 13.47
C ILE A 499 -5.03 7.50 13.16
N GLY A 500 -4.63 8.71 12.79
CA GLY A 500 -5.58 9.77 12.41
C GLY A 500 -6.34 9.42 11.13
N ILE A 501 -7.65 9.68 11.10
CA ILE A 501 -8.44 9.59 9.87
C ILE A 501 -8.17 10.87 9.07
N ASP A 502 -7.18 10.79 8.19
CA ASP A 502 -6.72 11.90 7.35
C ASP A 502 -6.97 11.64 5.85
N GLU A 503 -6.67 12.65 5.03
CA GLU A 503 -6.83 12.59 3.58
C GLU A 503 -5.95 11.50 2.93
N GLN A 504 -4.79 11.17 3.52
CA GLN A 504 -3.93 10.10 3.01
C GLN A 504 -4.53 8.72 3.27
N LEU A 505 -5.15 8.51 4.43
CA LEU A 505 -5.82 7.27 4.79
C LEU A 505 -7.10 7.06 3.96
N ILE A 506 -7.86 8.13 3.74
CA ILE A 506 -9.06 8.09 2.89
C ILE A 506 -8.67 7.80 1.44
N ALA A 507 -7.66 8.49 0.88
CA ALA A 507 -7.17 8.22 -0.48
C ALA A 507 -6.54 6.82 -0.64
N ALA A 508 -6.02 6.22 0.44
CA ALA A 508 -5.51 4.85 0.43
C ALA A 508 -6.62 3.77 0.27
N LEU A 509 -7.90 4.14 0.38
CA LEU A 509 -9.03 3.25 0.07
C LEU A 509 -9.21 2.99 -1.44
N THR A 510 -8.39 3.62 -2.29
CA THR A 510 -8.29 3.33 -3.73
C THR A 510 -6.90 2.80 -4.07
N PRO A 511 -6.78 1.61 -4.72
CA PRO A 511 -5.50 1.08 -5.19
C PRO A 511 -4.81 2.00 -6.21
N VAL A 512 -3.49 1.94 -6.26
CA VAL A 512 -2.67 2.76 -7.18
C VAL A 512 -3.08 2.53 -8.63
N GLY A 513 -3.38 3.62 -9.35
CA GLY A 513 -3.72 3.61 -10.77
C GLY A 513 -5.18 3.31 -11.08
N GLN A 514 -6.05 3.15 -10.07
CA GLN A 514 -7.50 3.01 -10.26
C GLN A 514 -8.23 4.35 -10.10
N SER A 515 -9.43 4.43 -10.67
CA SER A 515 -10.38 5.50 -10.36
C SER A 515 -10.87 5.38 -8.91
N THR A 516 -11.22 6.51 -8.28
CA THR A 516 -11.74 6.60 -6.91
C THR A 516 -12.82 5.54 -6.63
N SER A 517 -12.52 4.61 -5.71
CA SER A 517 -13.36 3.46 -5.39
C SER A 517 -14.70 3.89 -4.78
N GLY A 518 -15.75 3.06 -4.95
CA GLY A 518 -17.05 3.32 -4.32
C GLY A 518 -16.97 3.39 -2.78
N VAL A 519 -16.00 2.67 -2.19
CA VAL A 519 -15.70 2.74 -0.75
C VAL A 519 -15.12 4.10 -0.38
N GLU A 520 -14.13 4.61 -1.12
CA GLU A 520 -13.59 5.95 -0.89
C GLU A 520 -14.66 7.03 -1.06
N GLN A 521 -15.48 6.95 -2.12
CA GLN A 521 -16.59 7.90 -2.36
C GLN A 521 -17.59 7.91 -1.19
N PHE A 522 -18.00 6.73 -0.71
CA PHE A 522 -18.89 6.62 0.43
C PHE A 522 -18.25 7.18 1.71
N ILE A 523 -17.02 6.79 2.04
CA ILE A 523 -16.31 7.30 3.23
C ILE A 523 -16.13 8.82 3.16
N ARG A 524 -15.85 9.40 1.99
CA ARG A 524 -15.81 10.86 1.82
C ARG A 524 -17.15 11.53 2.10
N SER A 525 -18.28 10.95 1.67
CA SER A 525 -19.62 11.50 1.92
C SER A 525 -20.01 11.53 3.40
N LEU A 526 -19.31 10.78 4.27
CA LEU A 526 -19.47 10.84 5.73
C LEU A 526 -18.72 12.01 6.38
N HIS A 527 -17.83 12.71 5.65
CA HIS A 527 -16.93 13.74 6.18
C HIS A 527 -16.21 13.33 7.49
N PRO A 528 -15.57 12.14 7.55
CA PRO A 528 -15.11 11.56 8.79
C PRO A 528 -13.92 12.31 9.37
N ARG A 529 -13.87 12.37 10.70
CA ARG A 529 -12.70 12.79 11.50
C ARG A 529 -12.57 11.86 12.70
N GLY A 530 -11.45 11.98 13.40
CA GLY A 530 -11.12 11.19 14.58
C GLY A 530 -9.94 10.27 14.30
N SER A 531 -9.92 9.11 14.93
CA SER A 531 -8.83 8.14 14.78
C SER A 531 -9.33 6.70 14.73
N ILE A 532 -8.56 5.84 14.07
CA ILE A 532 -8.79 4.41 13.91
C ILE A 532 -7.56 3.64 14.38
N GLU A 533 -7.77 2.68 15.27
CA GLU A 533 -6.75 1.72 15.71
C GLU A 533 -7.00 0.39 15.00
N LEU A 534 -6.01 -0.12 14.27
CA LEU A 534 -6.05 -1.45 13.67
C LEU A 534 -5.55 -2.47 14.70
N THR A 535 -6.46 -3.02 15.50
CA THR A 535 -6.10 -3.99 16.55
C THR A 535 -5.59 -5.30 15.96
N ARG A 536 -6.11 -5.70 14.78
CA ARG A 536 -5.65 -6.88 14.04
C ARG A 536 -6.06 -6.81 12.58
N ALA A 537 -5.10 -7.02 11.67
CA ALA A 537 -5.36 -7.50 10.31
C ALA A 537 -4.61 -8.81 10.08
N VAL A 538 -5.26 -9.81 9.49
CA VAL A 538 -4.64 -11.08 9.07
C VAL A 538 -5.09 -11.39 7.65
N PHE A 539 -4.15 -11.74 6.80
CA PHE A 539 -4.37 -12.24 5.44
C PHE A 539 -3.72 -13.61 5.33
N GLU A 540 -4.46 -14.63 4.92
CA GLU A 540 -4.01 -16.01 4.95
C GLU A 540 -4.51 -16.83 3.76
N ARG A 541 -3.64 -17.68 3.22
CA ARG A 541 -3.93 -18.64 2.16
C ARG A 541 -3.06 -19.87 2.42
N GLU A 542 -3.65 -20.98 2.83
CA GLU A 542 -2.88 -22.14 3.30
C GLU A 542 -2.13 -22.84 2.15
N SER A 543 -2.72 -22.83 0.95
CA SER A 543 -2.26 -23.58 -0.21
C SER A 543 -2.37 -22.76 -1.50
N PRO A 544 -1.46 -22.94 -2.48
CA PRO A 544 -1.61 -22.35 -3.81
C PRO A 544 -2.83 -22.88 -4.58
N LYS A 545 -3.50 -23.93 -4.10
CA LYS A 545 -4.78 -24.43 -4.65
C LYS A 545 -5.99 -23.65 -4.13
N ASP A 546 -5.86 -22.91 -3.03
CA ASP A 546 -6.98 -22.17 -2.46
C ASP A 546 -7.33 -21.02 -3.41
N PRO A 547 -8.63 -20.79 -3.72
CA PRO A 547 -9.02 -19.85 -4.76
C PRO A 547 -8.85 -18.38 -4.36
N ARG A 548 -8.76 -18.09 -3.05
CA ARG A 548 -8.67 -16.72 -2.51
C ARG A 548 -7.74 -16.63 -1.31
N TRP A 549 -7.37 -15.39 -0.99
CA TRP A 549 -6.84 -15.03 0.32
C TRP A 549 -8.00 -14.81 1.27
N HIS A 550 -8.01 -15.52 2.39
CA HIS A 550 -8.89 -15.21 3.51
C HIS A 550 -8.37 -13.98 4.24
N ARG A 551 -9.27 -13.13 4.73
CA ARG A 551 -8.92 -11.89 5.44
C ARG A 551 -9.75 -11.74 6.72
N ALA A 552 -9.10 -11.35 7.80
CA ALA A 552 -9.76 -11.04 9.07
C ALA A 552 -9.23 -9.70 9.58
N LEU A 553 -10.11 -8.71 9.71
CA LEU A 553 -9.79 -7.35 10.15
C LEU A 553 -10.59 -7.00 11.40
N ASP A 554 -9.97 -6.22 12.27
CA ASP A 554 -10.50 -5.75 13.54
C ASP A 554 -9.93 -4.35 13.79
N ALA A 555 -10.82 -3.36 13.96
CA ALA A 555 -10.44 -1.98 14.14
C ALA A 555 -11.38 -1.25 15.10
N ASN A 556 -10.82 -0.40 15.96
CA ASN A 556 -11.57 0.46 16.86
C ASN A 556 -11.59 1.90 16.33
N ILE A 557 -12.75 2.56 16.39
CA ILE A 557 -12.90 3.99 16.14
C ILE A 557 -12.87 4.74 17.47
N TYR A 558 -12.10 5.83 17.53
CA TYR A 558 -11.97 6.68 18.72
C TYR A 558 -12.15 8.16 18.39
N GLY A 559 -13.02 8.83 19.16
CA GLY A 559 -13.28 10.27 19.06
C GLY A 559 -13.78 10.68 17.67
N GLY A 560 -14.53 9.80 17.01
CA GLY A 560 -14.96 10.01 15.64
C GLY A 560 -16.01 11.10 15.50
N SER A 561 -16.10 11.70 14.32
CA SER A 561 -17.27 12.50 13.94
C SER A 561 -17.60 12.32 12.46
N ILE A 562 -18.88 12.30 12.12
CA ILE A 562 -19.37 12.27 10.73
C ILE A 562 -20.45 13.34 10.52
N ASN A 563 -20.58 13.80 9.28
CA ASN A 563 -21.73 14.56 8.79
C ASN A 563 -22.07 14.04 7.39
N TYR A 564 -23.06 13.16 7.30
CA TYR A 564 -23.37 12.42 6.08
C TYR A 564 -24.15 13.27 5.08
N ASP A 565 -23.69 13.33 3.83
CA ASP A 565 -24.35 14.13 2.79
C ASP A 565 -25.83 13.78 2.55
N GLY A 566 -26.19 12.49 2.66
CA GLY A 566 -27.56 12.02 2.46
C GLY A 566 -28.50 12.24 3.65
N PHE A 567 -27.96 12.51 4.83
CA PHE A 567 -28.71 12.85 6.05
C PHE A 567 -27.81 13.71 6.94
N ARG A 568 -27.89 15.04 6.75
CA ARG A 568 -26.93 16.04 7.26
C ARG A 568 -27.13 16.37 8.74
N TYR A 569 -27.19 15.34 9.56
CA TYR A 569 -27.26 15.39 11.02
C TYR A 569 -25.89 14.98 11.56
N PRO A 570 -25.10 15.90 12.12
CA PRO A 570 -23.74 15.62 12.55
C PRO A 570 -23.74 14.74 13.81
N ILE A 571 -22.88 13.73 13.82
CA ILE A 571 -22.70 12.82 14.96
C ILE A 571 -21.25 12.93 15.43
N TYR A 572 -21.06 13.14 16.72
CA TYR A 572 -19.78 13.38 17.39
C TYR A 572 -19.48 12.30 18.44
N ASP A 573 -18.23 12.30 18.96
CA ASP A 573 -17.70 11.35 19.94
C ASP A 573 -17.98 9.87 19.58
N ILE A 574 -17.88 9.56 18.29
CA ILE A 574 -18.17 8.23 17.77
C ILE A 574 -17.09 7.25 18.24
N ARG A 575 -17.54 6.17 18.86
CA ARG A 575 -16.70 5.06 19.33
C ARG A 575 -17.38 3.75 19.00
N GLY A 576 -16.62 2.75 18.59
CA GLY A 576 -17.16 1.45 18.22
C GLY A 576 -16.10 0.56 17.56
N ARG A 577 -16.45 -0.71 17.35
CA ARG A 577 -15.56 -1.71 16.74
C ARG A 577 -16.10 -2.16 15.39
N ILE A 578 -15.24 -2.10 14.39
CA ILE A 578 -15.46 -2.64 13.05
C ILE A 578 -14.74 -3.98 12.97
N ALA A 579 -15.48 -5.06 12.69
CA ALA A 579 -14.90 -6.37 12.43
C ALA A 579 -15.21 -6.78 10.98
N GLY A 580 -14.27 -7.46 10.32
CA GLY A 580 -14.42 -8.00 8.97
C GLY A 580 -13.87 -9.41 8.88
N GLN A 581 -14.60 -10.31 8.23
CA GLN A 581 -14.14 -11.67 7.91
C GLN A 581 -14.54 -11.99 6.46
N ASP A 582 -13.53 -12.17 5.63
CA ASP A 582 -13.62 -12.22 4.18
C ASP A 582 -14.49 -11.07 3.65
N ASP A 583 -15.67 -11.39 3.12
CA ASP A 583 -16.58 -10.44 2.48
C ASP A 583 -17.65 -9.90 3.44
N SER A 584 -17.74 -10.44 4.66
CA SER A 584 -18.72 -10.02 5.68
C SER A 584 -18.09 -9.05 6.68
N TRP A 585 -18.84 -8.03 7.08
CA TRP A 585 -18.40 -6.97 7.99
C TRP A 585 -19.48 -6.63 9.00
N TRP A 586 -19.08 -6.22 10.20
CA TRP A 586 -19.95 -5.93 11.33
C TRP A 586 -19.56 -4.64 12.05
N LEU A 587 -20.59 -3.86 12.43
CA LEU A 587 -20.49 -2.75 13.37
C LEU A 587 -20.94 -3.22 14.74
N HIS A 588 -20.02 -3.19 15.71
CA HIS A 588 -20.29 -3.59 17.09
C HIS A 588 -20.13 -2.40 18.04
N GLN A 589 -21.15 -2.20 18.88
CA GLN A 589 -21.16 -1.21 19.96
C GLN A 589 -20.79 0.21 19.49
N PHE A 590 -21.30 0.63 18.33
CA PHE A 590 -21.15 2.01 17.91
C PHE A 590 -22.05 2.90 18.78
N GLU A 591 -21.44 3.86 19.48
CA GLU A 591 -22.10 4.96 20.18
C GLU A 591 -21.57 6.28 19.63
N GLY A 592 -22.46 7.25 19.40
CA GLY A 592 -22.13 8.64 19.09
C GLY A 592 -23.19 9.58 19.68
N ARG A 593 -23.00 10.89 19.54
CA ARG A 593 -23.86 11.91 20.14
C ARG A 593 -24.11 13.11 19.23
N ASN A 594 -25.30 13.70 19.37
CA ASN A 594 -25.65 15.02 18.85
C ASN A 594 -26.37 15.75 19.99
N ASP A 595 -25.76 16.81 20.53
CA ASP A 595 -26.18 17.51 21.76
C ASP A 595 -26.58 16.58 22.92
N SER A 596 -27.86 16.53 23.30
CA SER A 596 -28.36 15.59 24.33
C SER A 596 -28.63 14.18 23.79
N GLY A 597 -28.77 14.04 22.48
CA GLY A 597 -29.09 12.80 21.79
C GLY A 597 -27.95 11.80 21.85
N ARG A 598 -28.21 10.62 22.45
CA ARG A 598 -27.30 9.47 22.44
C ARG A 598 -27.73 8.50 21.35
N ILE A 599 -26.87 8.23 20.38
CA ILE A 599 -27.16 7.41 19.21
C ILE A 599 -26.34 6.14 19.27
N LEU A 600 -27.01 5.00 19.33
CA LEU A 600 -26.40 3.68 19.17
C LEU A 600 -26.55 3.19 17.73
N CYS A 601 -25.57 2.46 17.22
CA CYS A 601 -25.61 1.80 15.92
C CYS A 601 -25.06 0.37 16.04
N SER A 602 -25.70 -0.54 15.31
CA SER A 602 -25.23 -1.91 15.09
C SER A 602 -25.72 -2.39 13.72
N GLY A 603 -25.00 -3.33 13.12
CA GLY A 603 -25.40 -3.86 11.82
C GLY A 603 -24.27 -4.59 11.12
N ASP A 604 -24.56 -5.01 9.89
CA ASP A 604 -23.63 -5.73 9.04
C ASP A 604 -23.79 -5.34 7.57
N TRP A 605 -22.73 -5.63 6.79
CA TRP A 605 -22.74 -5.48 5.34
C TRP A 605 -21.89 -6.54 4.66
N GLN A 606 -22.17 -6.78 3.38
CA GLN A 606 -21.41 -7.71 2.54
C GLN A 606 -20.75 -6.98 1.38
N ALA A 607 -19.44 -7.17 1.22
CA ALA A 607 -18.69 -6.72 0.07
C ALA A 607 -18.91 -7.70 -1.09
N VAL A 608 -19.64 -7.27 -2.12
CA VAL A 608 -19.83 -8.02 -3.38
C VAL A 608 -19.26 -7.21 -4.54
N GLU A 609 -18.97 -7.90 -5.65
CA GLU A 609 -18.44 -7.29 -6.89
C GLU A 609 -19.49 -6.49 -7.68
N GLU A 610 -20.76 -6.50 -7.24
CA GLU A 610 -21.87 -5.74 -7.83
C GLU A 610 -21.92 -4.28 -7.32
N ASP A 611 -22.47 -3.37 -8.13
CA ASP A 611 -22.62 -1.93 -7.82
C ASP A 611 -23.43 -1.62 -6.54
N SER A 612 -24.22 -2.58 -6.02
CA SER A 612 -25.09 -2.41 -4.85
C SER A 612 -24.64 -3.26 -3.65
N LEU A 613 -23.84 -2.67 -2.76
CA LEU A 613 -23.40 -3.27 -1.49
C LEU A 613 -24.59 -3.54 -0.53
N PRO A 614 -24.92 -4.81 -0.18
CA PRO A 614 -26.01 -5.13 0.75
C PRO A 614 -25.65 -4.81 2.21
N PHE A 615 -26.62 -4.35 2.98
CA PHE A 615 -26.46 -4.03 4.41
C PHE A 615 -27.77 -4.11 5.21
N ASP A 616 -27.66 -4.33 6.52
CA ASP A 616 -28.70 -4.14 7.55
C ASP A 616 -28.08 -3.30 8.68
N LEU A 617 -28.55 -2.07 8.83
CA LEU A 617 -28.08 -1.11 9.84
C LEU A 617 -29.25 -0.70 10.74
N ARG A 618 -29.03 -0.75 12.05
CA ARG A 618 -30.02 -0.46 13.08
C ARG A 618 -29.46 0.60 14.01
N PHE A 619 -30.14 1.74 14.03
CA PHE A 619 -29.85 2.85 14.90
C PHE A 619 -30.91 2.93 16.00
N GLU A 620 -30.48 3.25 17.20
CA GLU A 620 -31.35 3.52 18.33
C GLU A 620 -30.87 4.78 19.02
N ALA A 621 -31.63 5.87 18.88
CA ALA A 621 -31.32 7.17 19.43
C ALA A 621 -32.24 7.49 20.61
N PHE A 622 -31.67 8.07 21.67
CA PHE A 622 -32.35 8.43 22.91
C PHE A 622 -32.20 9.93 23.18
N ALA A 623 -33.24 10.56 23.72
CA ALA A 623 -33.27 11.99 24.06
C ALA A 623 -32.86 12.91 22.88
N VAL A 624 -33.46 12.65 21.70
CA VAL A 624 -33.17 13.31 20.43
C VAL A 624 -33.76 14.72 20.42
N PRO A 625 -32.95 15.80 20.27
CA PRO A 625 -33.47 17.16 20.23
C PRO A 625 -34.44 17.40 19.06
N ALA A 626 -35.61 17.95 19.37
CA ALA A 626 -36.58 18.37 18.35
C ALA A 626 -36.24 19.78 17.82
N GLU A 627 -35.11 19.89 17.12
CA GLU A 627 -34.51 21.17 16.71
C GLU A 627 -34.34 21.34 15.18
N GLU A 628 -33.97 22.55 14.77
CA GLU A 628 -33.83 22.96 13.36
C GLU A 628 -32.78 22.13 12.60
N GLU A 629 -31.72 21.65 13.27
CA GLU A 629 -30.71 20.79 12.64
C GLU A 629 -31.30 19.46 12.19
N LEU A 630 -32.07 18.79 13.07
CA LEU A 630 -32.79 17.57 12.70
C LEU A 630 -33.82 17.86 11.59
N ARG A 631 -34.56 18.97 11.68
CA ARG A 631 -35.51 19.39 10.63
C ARG A 631 -34.84 19.51 9.26
N LEU A 632 -33.66 20.12 9.19
CA LEU A 632 -32.93 20.32 7.94
C LEU A 632 -32.33 19.02 7.37
N ALA A 633 -32.01 18.05 8.23
CA ALA A 633 -31.51 16.73 7.82
C ALA A 633 -32.60 15.78 7.27
N LEU A 634 -33.86 15.95 7.69
CA LEU A 634 -34.99 15.10 7.27
C LEU A 634 -35.24 15.16 5.74
N PRO A 635 -35.74 14.06 5.12
CA PRO A 635 -36.20 14.08 3.74
C PRO A 635 -37.45 14.98 3.58
N ALA A 636 -37.69 15.46 2.36
CA ALA A 636 -38.69 16.50 2.08
C ALA A 636 -40.14 16.13 2.50
N ASP A 637 -40.49 14.85 2.49
CA ASP A 637 -41.78 14.33 2.94
C ASP A 637 -41.89 14.36 4.48
N ALA A 638 -40.84 13.96 5.21
CA ALA A 638 -40.77 14.11 6.66
C ALA A 638 -40.68 15.59 7.11
N GLN A 639 -40.00 16.45 6.35
CA GLN A 639 -39.98 17.91 6.60
C GLN A 639 -41.36 18.54 6.52
N PHE A 640 -42.24 18.06 5.62
CA PHE A 640 -43.63 18.52 5.59
C PHE A 640 -44.34 18.22 6.91
N ILE A 641 -44.22 16.98 7.41
CA ILE A 641 -44.86 16.55 8.67
C ILE A 641 -44.29 17.33 9.86
N TRP A 642 -42.98 17.58 9.89
CA TRP A 642 -42.35 18.42 10.91
C TRP A 642 -42.91 19.86 10.89
N ASN A 643 -42.98 20.47 9.71
CA ASN A 643 -43.49 21.85 9.55
C ASN A 643 -44.98 21.96 9.92
N GLU A 644 -45.74 20.87 9.76
CA GLU A 644 -47.14 20.79 10.16
C GLU A 644 -47.32 20.56 11.66
N LEU A 645 -46.52 19.71 12.32
CA LEU A 645 -46.65 19.42 13.75
C LEU A 645 -45.95 20.43 14.66
N GLN A 646 -44.91 21.10 14.16
CA GLN A 646 -44.04 22.02 14.91
C GLN A 646 -43.53 21.43 16.24
N PRO A 647 -42.80 20.29 16.22
CA PRO A 647 -42.28 19.67 17.42
C PRO A 647 -41.18 20.52 18.07
N THR A 648 -41.14 20.50 19.40
CA THR A 648 -40.14 21.15 20.26
C THR A 648 -39.88 20.30 21.50
N GLY A 649 -38.73 20.48 22.17
CA GLY A 649 -38.30 19.66 23.29
C GLY A 649 -37.38 18.53 22.82
N SER A 650 -37.53 17.34 23.40
CA SER A 650 -36.78 16.13 23.05
C SER A 650 -37.74 14.98 22.77
N ILE A 651 -37.34 14.06 21.89
CA ILE A 651 -38.00 12.78 21.65
C ILE A 651 -37.26 11.70 22.46
N ASP A 652 -37.98 10.93 23.28
CA ASP A 652 -37.39 9.93 24.18
C ASP A 652 -36.63 8.84 23.43
N ARG A 653 -37.25 8.23 22.40
CA ARG A 653 -36.66 7.13 21.63
C ARG A 653 -37.01 7.17 20.14
N VAL A 654 -35.99 7.09 19.30
CA VAL A 654 -36.11 6.95 17.84
C VAL A 654 -35.31 5.74 17.38
N GLN A 655 -35.99 4.79 16.74
CA GLN A 655 -35.37 3.60 16.12
C GLN A 655 -35.37 3.78 14.60
N VAL A 656 -34.24 3.55 13.95
CA VAL A 656 -34.11 3.59 12.49
C VAL A 656 -33.54 2.28 11.98
N HIS A 657 -34.23 1.65 11.04
CA HIS A 657 -33.77 0.47 10.33
C HIS A 657 -33.53 0.85 8.86
N LEU A 658 -32.27 0.80 8.44
CA LEU A 658 -31.83 1.00 7.06
C LEU A 658 -31.36 -0.35 6.52
N ALA A 659 -31.97 -0.84 5.45
CA ALA A 659 -31.56 -2.11 4.84
C ALA A 659 -31.61 -2.04 3.32
N ARG A 660 -30.59 -2.62 2.67
CA ARG A 660 -30.51 -2.80 1.21
C ARG A 660 -30.11 -4.23 0.89
N ARG A 661 -30.87 -4.90 0.01
CA ARG A 661 -30.47 -6.17 -0.60
C ARG A 661 -29.75 -5.92 -1.93
N ALA A 662 -29.03 -6.93 -2.43
CA ALA A 662 -28.42 -6.88 -3.76
C ALA A 662 -29.48 -6.57 -4.83
N GLY A 663 -29.20 -5.62 -5.72
CA GLY A 663 -30.13 -5.15 -6.76
C GLY A 663 -31.31 -4.28 -6.29
N GLU A 664 -31.49 -4.06 -4.97
CA GLU A 664 -32.60 -3.27 -4.43
C GLU A 664 -32.19 -1.83 -4.04
N THR A 665 -33.18 -0.95 -3.89
CA THR A 665 -32.97 0.39 -3.32
C THR A 665 -32.92 0.33 -1.78
N VAL A 666 -32.45 1.39 -1.13
CA VAL A 666 -32.38 1.44 0.34
C VAL A 666 -33.79 1.53 0.92
N SER A 667 -34.20 0.51 1.67
CA SER A 667 -35.39 0.56 2.51
C SER A 667 -35.08 1.31 3.80
N THR A 668 -35.97 2.21 4.20
CA THR A 668 -35.87 3.00 5.44
C THR A 668 -37.15 2.83 6.23
N ARG A 669 -37.04 2.44 7.50
CA ARG A 669 -38.15 2.47 8.46
C ARG A 669 -37.72 3.20 9.71
N VAL A 670 -38.57 4.08 10.21
CA VAL A 670 -38.37 4.80 11.47
C VAL A 670 -39.52 4.43 12.42
N SER A 671 -39.21 4.19 13.69
CA SER A 671 -40.19 4.10 14.77
C SER A 671 -39.85 5.13 15.83
N ILE A 672 -40.86 5.87 16.28
CA ILE A 672 -40.75 6.87 17.34
C ILE A 672 -41.60 6.38 18.50
N GLU A 673 -41.01 6.34 19.69
CA GLU A 673 -41.69 6.08 20.95
C GLU A 673 -41.41 7.24 21.92
N GLU A 674 -42.47 7.88 22.40
CA GLU A 674 -42.44 8.96 23.41
C GLU A 674 -43.26 8.51 24.62
N GLU A 675 -42.69 8.57 25.82
CA GLU A 675 -43.37 8.19 27.06
C GLU A 675 -43.30 9.34 28.07
N SER A 676 -44.39 10.12 28.15
CA SER A 676 -44.59 11.29 29.03
C SER A 676 -44.10 11.20 30.50
N ASN A 677 -43.86 10.00 31.04
CA ASN A 677 -43.39 9.77 32.41
C ASN A 677 -41.87 9.51 32.55
N THR A 678 -41.10 9.33 31.48
CA THR A 678 -39.70 8.86 31.59
C THR A 678 -38.71 9.98 31.95
N ASN A 679 -39.00 11.23 31.59
CA ASN A 679 -38.13 12.39 31.79
C ASN A 679 -38.82 13.52 32.57
N PRO A 680 -38.92 13.44 33.92
CA PRO A 680 -39.52 14.47 34.77
C PRO A 680 -38.67 15.76 34.91
N THR A 681 -37.69 15.98 34.02
CA THR A 681 -36.85 17.18 34.05
C THR A 681 -37.58 18.29 33.29
N GLU A 682 -38.05 19.31 34.01
CA GLU A 682 -38.81 20.43 33.42
C GLU A 682 -38.10 21.02 32.19
N GLY A 683 -38.82 21.07 31.07
CA GLY A 683 -38.35 21.66 29.81
C GLY A 683 -37.82 20.69 28.75
N ARG A 684 -37.78 19.36 29.00
CA ARG A 684 -37.32 18.38 28.00
C ARG A 684 -38.39 17.53 27.31
N SER A 685 -39.60 17.41 27.85
CA SER A 685 -40.67 16.60 27.21
C SER A 685 -41.07 17.13 25.83
N LEU A 686 -41.45 16.23 24.92
CA LEU A 686 -41.94 16.58 23.60
C LEU A 686 -43.21 17.45 23.69
N ARG A 687 -43.26 18.50 22.87
CA ARG A 687 -44.41 19.39 22.70
C ARG A 687 -44.65 19.64 21.22
N ILE A 688 -45.90 19.74 20.82
CA ILE A 688 -46.29 20.01 19.42
C ILE A 688 -47.30 21.16 19.36
N GLN A 689 -47.27 21.93 18.29
CA GLN A 689 -48.27 22.96 18.01
C GLN A 689 -48.69 22.85 16.54
N PRO A 690 -49.68 22.01 16.20
CA PRO A 690 -50.01 21.72 14.81
C PRO A 690 -50.48 22.98 14.06
N LYS A 691 -49.94 23.23 12.87
CA LYS A 691 -50.19 24.47 12.12
C LYS A 691 -51.63 24.59 11.65
N SER A 692 -52.24 23.50 11.18
CA SER A 692 -53.63 23.45 10.71
C SER A 692 -54.64 23.29 11.86
N PHE A 693 -54.16 23.01 13.08
CA PHE A 693 -54.95 22.93 14.30
C PHE A 693 -54.10 23.46 15.49
N PRO A 694 -53.93 24.80 15.63
CA PRO A 694 -52.94 25.41 16.54
C PRO A 694 -53.36 25.39 18.01
N LEU A 695 -53.71 24.20 18.50
CA LEU A 695 -53.83 23.85 19.90
C LEU A 695 -52.45 23.32 20.36
N PRO A 696 -51.69 24.04 21.22
CA PRO A 696 -50.42 23.54 21.71
C PRO A 696 -50.66 22.37 22.67
N LEU A 697 -49.99 21.23 22.41
CA LEU A 697 -50.14 20.00 23.18
C LEU A 697 -48.84 19.70 23.94
N THR A 698 -48.97 19.37 25.23
CA THR A 698 -47.89 18.89 26.10
C THR A 698 -48.13 17.45 26.51
N ASP A 699 -47.16 16.88 27.24
CA ASP A 699 -47.20 15.53 27.81
C ASP A 699 -47.59 14.49 26.76
N ILE A 700 -46.87 14.57 25.63
CA ILE A 700 -47.07 13.70 24.49
C ILE A 700 -46.70 12.27 24.89
N ASP A 701 -47.53 11.34 24.47
CA ASP A 701 -47.33 9.89 24.60
C ASP A 701 -47.68 9.31 23.23
N CYS A 702 -46.72 8.71 22.54
CA CYS A 702 -46.95 8.23 21.18
C CYS A 702 -46.10 7.02 20.78
N ARG A 703 -46.67 6.22 19.85
CA ARG A 703 -45.96 5.22 19.06
C ARG A 703 -46.30 5.47 17.60
N ILE A 704 -45.32 5.92 16.83
CA ILE A 704 -45.46 6.30 15.42
C ILE A 704 -44.46 5.51 14.59
N SER A 705 -44.87 5.01 13.43
CA SER A 705 -43.94 4.46 12.43
C SER A 705 -43.97 5.31 11.17
N TYR A 706 -42.79 5.55 10.57
CA TYR A 706 -42.64 6.23 9.30
C TYR A 706 -41.90 5.33 8.31
N GLU A 707 -42.47 5.21 7.12
CA GLU A 707 -41.84 4.72 5.90
C GLU A 707 -41.93 5.87 4.86
N PRO A 708 -41.07 5.91 3.83
CA PRO A 708 -41.14 6.97 2.81
C PRO A 708 -42.57 7.16 2.27
N ARG A 709 -43.08 8.39 2.35
CA ARG A 709 -44.47 8.78 2.02
C ARG A 709 -45.59 8.18 2.88
N ARG A 710 -45.33 7.58 4.05
CA ARG A 710 -46.39 7.09 4.95
C ARG A 710 -46.02 7.20 6.44
N VAL A 711 -46.85 7.90 7.20
CA VAL A 711 -46.81 7.94 8.67
C VAL A 711 -47.98 7.11 9.21
N LEU A 712 -47.71 6.20 10.13
CA LEU A 712 -48.70 5.37 10.82
C LEU A 712 -48.68 5.68 12.32
N ILE A 713 -49.80 6.13 12.86
CA ILE A 713 -49.99 6.51 14.26
C ILE A 713 -50.69 5.35 14.97
N HIS A 714 -49.90 4.46 15.61
CA HIS A 714 -50.43 3.32 16.38
C HIS A 714 -51.14 3.77 17.65
N SER A 715 -50.63 4.85 18.23
CA SER A 715 -51.25 5.63 19.29
C SER A 715 -50.55 6.99 19.38
N ALA A 716 -51.32 8.05 19.58
CA ALA A 716 -50.81 9.32 20.09
C ALA A 716 -51.80 9.91 21.09
N SER A 717 -51.31 10.53 22.15
CA SER A 717 -52.10 11.37 23.05
C SER A 717 -51.30 12.57 23.53
N GLY A 718 -52.00 13.60 23.96
CA GLY A 718 -51.43 14.83 24.51
C GLY A 718 -52.50 15.65 25.24
N VAL A 719 -52.06 16.65 26.00
CA VAL A 719 -52.95 17.48 26.83
C VAL A 719 -52.82 18.97 26.52
N ASN A 720 -53.89 19.72 26.77
CA ASN A 720 -53.93 21.18 26.74
C ASN A 720 -54.85 21.64 27.89
N GLY A 721 -54.27 22.00 29.03
CA GLY A 721 -55.02 22.21 30.26
C GLY A 721 -55.84 20.98 30.64
N ASP A 722 -57.15 21.15 30.86
CA ASP A 722 -58.10 20.06 31.14
C ASP A 722 -58.56 19.28 29.89
N SER A 723 -58.10 19.68 28.69
CA SER A 723 -58.38 18.95 27.44
C SER A 723 -57.36 17.82 27.24
N ARG A 724 -57.85 16.63 26.88
CA ARG A 724 -57.01 15.49 26.44
C ARG A 724 -57.40 15.09 25.03
N LEU A 725 -56.40 14.94 24.16
CA LEU A 725 -56.56 14.40 22.81
C LEU A 725 -55.94 12.99 22.76
N SER A 726 -56.63 12.04 22.12
CA SER A 726 -56.09 10.69 21.92
C SER A 726 -56.55 10.11 20.59
N ILE A 727 -55.60 9.77 19.73
CA ILE A 727 -55.84 9.40 18.33
C ILE A 727 -55.06 8.17 17.89
N ARG A 728 -55.59 7.54 16.84
CA ARG A 728 -54.88 6.61 15.94
C ARG A 728 -55.08 7.07 14.51
N GLY A 729 -54.32 6.54 13.56
CA GLY A 729 -54.53 6.86 12.16
C GLY A 729 -53.33 6.69 11.27
N GLU A 730 -53.40 7.22 10.06
CA GLU A 730 -52.28 7.31 9.13
C GLU A 730 -52.29 8.63 8.36
N CYS A 731 -51.12 9.05 7.88
CA CYS A 731 -50.95 10.24 7.05
C CYS A 731 -50.10 9.92 5.82
N GLN A 732 -50.59 10.30 4.63
CA GLN A 732 -49.95 10.01 3.34
C GLN A 732 -50.15 11.16 2.31
N PRO A 733 -49.21 11.38 1.38
CA PRO A 733 -49.32 12.41 0.35
C PRO A 733 -50.19 11.94 -0.82
N GLN A 734 -51.21 12.74 -1.13
CA GLN A 734 -52.17 12.51 -2.20
C GLN A 734 -51.70 13.07 -3.56
N ALA A 735 -52.39 12.68 -4.63
CA ALA A 735 -52.24 13.32 -5.94
C ALA A 735 -52.52 14.83 -5.83
N GLY A 736 -51.60 15.67 -6.33
CA GLY A 736 -51.64 17.12 -6.16
C GLY A 736 -50.81 17.68 -4.99
N GLY A 737 -50.04 16.83 -4.29
CA GLY A 737 -49.01 17.25 -3.33
C GLY A 737 -49.54 17.74 -1.97
N ARG A 738 -50.86 17.64 -1.72
CA ARG A 738 -51.43 17.77 -0.37
C ARG A 738 -51.23 16.46 0.39
N TRP A 739 -51.08 16.55 1.70
CA TRP A 739 -51.14 15.38 2.57
C TRP A 739 -52.54 15.17 3.11
N GLN A 740 -52.91 13.92 3.30
CA GLN A 740 -54.15 13.52 3.94
C GLN A 740 -53.84 12.70 5.19
N ALA A 741 -54.37 13.12 6.34
CA ALA A 741 -54.45 12.32 7.54
C ALA A 741 -55.85 11.70 7.67
N ASN A 742 -55.92 10.40 7.88
CA ASN A 742 -57.12 9.70 8.34
C ASN A 742 -56.92 9.43 9.84
N VAL A 743 -57.79 10.01 10.67
CA VAL A 743 -57.65 10.05 12.13
C VAL A 743 -58.86 9.38 12.78
N GLU A 744 -58.62 8.47 13.73
CA GLU A 744 -59.63 7.84 14.58
C GLU A 744 -59.49 8.39 16.01
N TRP A 745 -60.53 9.11 16.45
CA TRP A 745 -60.63 9.65 17.81
C TRP A 745 -60.88 8.51 18.80
N GLN A 746 -59.94 8.29 19.71
CA GLN A 746 -60.05 7.26 20.74
C GLN A 746 -60.96 7.72 21.90
N PRO A 747 -61.63 6.79 22.62
CA PRO A 747 -62.56 7.12 23.72
C PRO A 747 -62.02 7.96 24.88
N ARG A 748 -60.70 8.20 24.93
CA ARG A 748 -60.03 9.06 25.94
C ARG A 748 -59.90 10.52 25.49
N THR A 749 -60.45 10.88 24.32
CA THR A 749 -60.49 12.26 23.81
C THR A 749 -61.63 13.02 24.49
N ARG A 750 -61.26 14.05 25.23
CA ARG A 750 -62.18 14.95 25.93
C ARG A 750 -61.65 16.37 25.82
N LEU A 751 -62.35 17.22 25.09
CA LEU A 751 -61.96 18.60 24.82
C LEU A 751 -62.81 19.56 25.65
N ILE A 752 -62.20 20.60 26.20
CA ILE A 752 -62.93 21.73 26.77
C ILE A 752 -63.16 22.75 25.65
N VAL A 753 -64.43 23.05 25.35
CA VAL A 753 -64.76 24.09 24.38
C VAL A 753 -64.59 25.45 25.03
N ASP A 754 -63.42 26.05 24.80
CA ASP A 754 -62.98 27.32 25.35
C ASP A 754 -62.46 28.27 24.24
N SER A 755 -61.95 29.44 24.64
CA SER A 755 -61.43 30.42 23.68
C SER A 755 -60.16 29.97 22.95
N GLN A 756 -59.42 28.97 23.46
CA GLN A 756 -58.21 28.46 22.86
C GLN A 756 -58.53 27.39 21.81
N LEU A 757 -59.41 26.42 22.12
CA LEU A 757 -59.91 25.45 21.15
C LEU A 757 -60.67 26.12 20.01
N LEU A 758 -61.53 27.11 20.30
CA LEU A 758 -62.23 27.86 19.26
C LEU A 758 -61.26 28.58 18.30
N LYS A 759 -60.10 29.07 18.78
CA LYS A 759 -59.04 29.63 17.91
C LYS A 759 -58.28 28.58 17.10
N ALA A 760 -58.27 27.31 17.52
CA ALA A 760 -57.56 26.23 16.84
C ALA A 760 -58.38 25.55 15.73
N ILE A 761 -59.70 25.47 15.84
CA ILE A 761 -60.56 24.86 14.80
C ILE A 761 -60.68 25.74 13.53
N PRO A 762 -61.00 25.18 12.35
CA PRO A 762 -61.18 25.91 11.09
C PRO A 762 -62.20 27.07 11.19
N LYS A 763 -61.99 28.13 10.39
CA LYS A 763 -62.76 29.38 10.48
C LYS A 763 -64.28 29.18 10.32
N SER A 764 -64.69 28.39 9.32
CA SER A 764 -66.09 28.01 9.08
C SER A 764 -66.77 27.40 10.31
N VAL A 765 -66.13 26.44 10.96
CA VAL A 765 -66.62 25.76 12.17
C VAL A 765 -66.57 26.71 13.38
N ARG A 766 -65.49 27.48 13.52
CA ARG A 766 -65.31 28.51 14.56
C ARG A 766 -66.41 29.53 14.58
N GLU A 767 -66.76 30.08 13.42
CA GLU A 767 -67.80 31.11 13.32
C GLU A 767 -69.17 30.58 13.72
N SER A 768 -69.48 29.32 13.42
CA SER A 768 -70.72 28.68 13.84
C SER A 768 -70.74 28.39 15.35
N LEU A 769 -69.69 27.76 15.90
CA LEU A 769 -69.62 27.45 17.33
C LEU A 769 -69.52 28.69 18.23
N ALA A 770 -68.79 29.72 17.81
CA ALA A 770 -68.68 30.97 18.56
C ALA A 770 -69.98 31.77 18.62
N LYS A 771 -70.83 31.68 17.58
CA LYS A 771 -72.16 32.33 17.56
C LYS A 771 -73.22 31.55 18.35
N ILE A 772 -73.01 30.24 18.54
CA ILE A 772 -73.77 29.40 19.47
C ILE A 772 -73.34 29.66 20.94
N ASP A 773 -72.12 30.17 21.16
CA ASP A 773 -71.46 30.35 22.46
C ASP A 773 -71.57 29.10 23.36
N PHE A 774 -71.36 27.93 22.76
CA PHE A 774 -71.29 26.66 23.49
C PHE A 774 -69.99 26.61 24.30
N ARG A 775 -70.12 26.22 25.58
CA ARG A 775 -68.99 25.98 26.48
C ARG A 775 -69.20 24.71 27.28
N GLY A 776 -68.10 24.06 27.64
CA GLY A 776 -68.09 22.86 28.48
C GLY A 776 -67.29 21.72 27.87
N PRO A 777 -67.20 20.58 28.58
CA PRO A 777 -66.51 19.39 28.11
C PRO A 777 -67.33 18.65 27.03
N VAL A 778 -66.64 18.24 25.98
CA VAL A 778 -67.14 17.38 24.90
C VAL A 778 -66.15 16.25 24.68
N SER A 779 -66.61 15.01 24.85
CA SER A 779 -65.84 13.82 24.49
C SER A 779 -66.12 13.46 23.03
N ILE A 780 -65.08 13.09 22.28
CA ILE A 780 -65.16 12.86 20.82
C ILE A 780 -64.75 11.42 20.51
N LEU A 781 -65.60 10.74 19.74
CA LEU A 781 -65.37 9.38 19.22
C LEU A 781 -65.72 9.35 17.73
N GLY A 782 -64.98 8.58 16.93
CA GLY A 782 -65.27 8.39 15.51
C GLY A 782 -64.07 8.72 14.63
N GLN A 783 -64.32 9.15 13.40
CA GLN A 783 -63.27 9.35 12.39
C GLN A 783 -63.30 10.78 11.81
N SER A 784 -62.12 11.25 11.41
CA SER A 784 -61.95 12.49 10.66
C SER A 784 -60.86 12.35 9.61
N GLN A 785 -61.11 12.91 8.44
CA GLN A 785 -60.17 12.98 7.33
C GLN A 785 -59.77 14.43 7.12
N ILE A 786 -58.49 14.73 7.32
CA ILE A 786 -57.91 16.07 7.22
C ILE A 786 -57.01 16.10 5.99
N LEU A 787 -57.34 16.95 5.02
CA LEU A 787 -56.51 17.24 3.86
C LEU A 787 -55.78 18.57 4.11
N PHE A 788 -54.49 18.49 4.41
CA PHE A 788 -53.66 19.63 4.82
C PHE A 788 -53.55 20.70 3.72
N PRO A 789 -53.29 21.98 4.10
CA PRO A 789 -53.16 23.08 3.15
C PRO A 789 -51.91 22.95 2.27
N ASN A 790 -51.91 23.67 1.14
CA ASN A 790 -50.75 23.82 0.25
C ASN A 790 -50.71 25.25 -0.33
N GLN A 791 -49.79 25.53 -1.27
CA GLN A 791 -49.70 26.85 -1.88
C GLN A 791 -50.95 27.30 -2.67
N ALA A 792 -51.83 26.37 -3.07
CA ALA A 792 -53.05 26.65 -3.82
C ALA A 792 -54.32 26.69 -2.94
N SER A 793 -54.27 26.12 -1.73
CA SER A 793 -55.39 26.02 -0.77
C SER A 793 -54.85 26.31 0.63
N ALA A 794 -55.07 27.53 1.12
CA ALA A 794 -54.48 28.03 2.35
C ALA A 794 -55.08 27.41 3.63
N ASP A 795 -56.34 26.99 3.57
CA ASP A 795 -57.05 26.36 4.69
C ASP A 795 -57.09 24.82 4.56
N PRO A 796 -57.08 24.07 5.68
CA PRO A 796 -57.28 22.62 5.69
C PRO A 796 -58.72 22.28 5.33
N SER A 797 -58.91 21.19 4.57
CA SER A 797 -60.24 20.65 4.28
C SER A 797 -60.47 19.43 5.17
N THR A 798 -61.56 19.40 5.94
CA THR A 798 -61.83 18.35 6.93
C THR A 798 -63.20 17.71 6.67
N ALA A 799 -63.25 16.38 6.59
CA ALA A 799 -64.47 15.59 6.70
C ALA A 799 -64.49 14.83 8.03
N TRP A 800 -65.67 14.56 8.58
CA TRP A 800 -65.82 13.81 9.83
C TRP A 800 -67.08 12.96 9.85
N ASP A 801 -67.02 11.90 10.65
CA ASP A 801 -68.15 11.10 11.10
C ASP A 801 -67.88 10.79 12.59
N CYS A 802 -68.57 11.49 13.49
CA CYS A 802 -68.21 11.57 14.90
C CYS A 802 -69.43 11.56 15.81
N GLN A 803 -69.29 10.88 16.93
CA GLN A 803 -70.12 11.02 18.12
C GLN A 803 -69.46 12.04 19.07
N LEU A 804 -70.27 12.98 19.56
CA LEU A 804 -69.89 14.01 20.52
C LEU A 804 -70.73 13.82 21.78
N ASP A 805 -70.10 13.41 22.88
CA ASP A 805 -70.78 13.25 24.18
C ASP A 805 -70.56 14.51 25.03
N ILE A 806 -71.66 15.15 25.41
CA ILE A 806 -71.70 16.38 26.20
C ILE A 806 -72.04 15.99 27.64
N GLU A 807 -71.16 16.33 28.59
CA GLU A 807 -71.33 15.94 30.01
C GLU A 807 -72.07 17.02 30.82
N ASN A 808 -71.70 18.29 30.60
CA ASN A 808 -72.24 19.47 31.27
C ASN A 808 -71.99 20.72 30.40
N GLY A 809 -72.65 20.77 29.25
CA GLY A 809 -72.58 21.90 28.33
C GLY A 809 -73.46 23.07 28.77
N GLN A 810 -73.14 24.26 28.29
CA GLN A 810 -73.98 25.46 28.43
C GLN A 810 -73.88 26.34 27.18
N LEU A 811 -74.92 27.11 26.90
CA LEU A 811 -74.91 28.16 25.87
C LEU A 811 -74.90 29.54 26.53
N GLY A 812 -74.02 30.43 26.07
CA GLY A 812 -73.90 31.78 26.62
C GLY A 812 -73.42 31.78 28.07
N ASP A 813 -74.12 32.54 28.92
CA ASP A 813 -73.89 32.59 30.37
C ASP A 813 -74.58 31.45 31.15
N GLY A 814 -75.17 30.48 30.44
CA GLY A 814 -75.87 29.33 31.01
C GLY A 814 -77.25 29.60 31.60
N LYS A 815 -77.71 30.87 31.68
CA LYS A 815 -79.06 31.19 32.17
C LYS A 815 -80.15 30.87 31.15
N GLY A 816 -79.83 31.04 29.87
CA GLY A 816 -80.76 30.81 28.76
C GLY A 816 -80.93 29.32 28.44
N ILE A 817 -79.82 28.63 28.14
CA ILE A 817 -79.80 27.17 27.95
C ILE A 817 -78.54 26.62 28.65
N GLY A 818 -78.73 25.69 29.58
CA GLY A 818 -77.66 25.20 30.46
C GLY A 818 -77.84 23.73 30.86
N ALA A 819 -76.82 23.17 31.49
CA ALA A 819 -76.78 21.76 31.92
C ALA A 819 -77.11 20.77 30.79
N LEU A 820 -76.65 21.06 29.56
CA LEU A 820 -76.82 20.17 28.42
C LEU A 820 -76.04 18.87 28.69
N ARG A 821 -76.73 17.73 28.59
CA ARG A 821 -76.14 16.41 28.74
C ARG A 821 -76.75 15.41 27.76
N GLY A 822 -75.89 14.67 27.07
CA GLY A 822 -76.25 13.62 26.12
C GLY A 822 -75.34 13.63 24.91
N THR A 823 -75.82 13.10 23.79
CA THR A 823 -74.98 12.77 22.63
C THR A 823 -75.44 13.47 21.35
N VAL A 824 -74.48 13.85 20.51
CA VAL A 824 -74.70 14.35 19.14
C VAL A 824 -73.92 13.46 18.18
N TRP A 825 -74.60 12.78 17.25
CA TRP A 825 -73.94 12.13 16.12
C TRP A 825 -73.92 13.10 14.95
N THR A 826 -72.75 13.32 14.35
CA THR A 826 -72.57 14.27 13.25
C THR A 826 -71.65 13.71 12.18
N GLN A 827 -72.10 13.79 10.93
CA GLN A 827 -71.29 13.57 9.74
C GLN A 827 -71.23 14.88 8.95
N GLY A 828 -70.06 15.24 8.43
CA GLY A 828 -69.91 16.52 7.74
C GLY A 828 -68.59 16.73 7.03
N PHE A 829 -68.50 17.88 6.37
CA PHE A 829 -67.35 18.37 5.63
C PHE A 829 -67.24 19.90 5.72
N SER A 830 -66.01 20.39 5.75
CA SER A 830 -65.69 21.80 5.50
C SER A 830 -64.42 21.92 4.67
N ASP A 831 -64.44 22.82 3.69
CA ASP A 831 -63.26 23.20 2.88
C ASP A 831 -62.47 24.38 3.46
N GLY A 832 -62.84 24.86 4.66
CA GLY A 832 -62.32 26.07 5.29
C GLY A 832 -63.24 27.29 5.11
N THR A 833 -64.02 27.33 4.03
CA THR A 833 -65.00 28.39 3.73
C THR A 833 -66.44 27.93 3.94
N ASN A 834 -66.84 26.83 3.31
CA ASN A 834 -68.18 26.26 3.38
C ASN A 834 -68.26 25.24 4.52
N LEU A 835 -69.44 25.06 5.11
CA LEU A 835 -69.69 24.11 6.20
C LEU A 835 -70.94 23.29 5.89
N ASN A 836 -70.79 21.99 5.73
CA ASN A 836 -71.90 21.09 5.47
C ASN A 836 -71.88 19.94 6.48
N ALA A 837 -72.86 19.90 7.37
CA ALA A 837 -72.99 18.83 8.37
C ALA A 837 -74.44 18.37 8.48
N ALA A 838 -74.64 17.10 8.86
CA ALA A 838 -75.93 16.55 9.21
C ALA A 838 -75.76 15.54 10.34
N GLY A 839 -76.86 15.19 11.01
CA GLY A 839 -76.79 14.26 12.11
C GLY A 839 -78.05 14.18 12.94
N SER A 840 -77.91 13.61 14.13
CA SER A 840 -78.97 13.52 15.13
C SER A 840 -78.46 13.93 16.51
N ILE A 841 -79.36 14.53 17.28
CA ILE A 841 -79.14 14.88 18.68
C ILE A 841 -79.98 13.94 19.56
N ALA A 842 -79.42 13.53 20.71
CA ALA A 842 -80.12 12.87 21.80
C ALA A 842 -79.61 13.42 23.14
N MET A 843 -80.23 14.50 23.63
CA MET A 843 -79.95 15.01 24.98
C MET A 843 -80.83 14.28 26.00
N ASP A 844 -80.20 13.67 26.99
CA ASP A 844 -80.91 13.06 28.13
C ASP A 844 -81.59 14.14 28.97
N ALA A 845 -80.88 15.25 29.22
CA ALA A 845 -81.36 16.40 29.95
C ALA A 845 -80.71 17.70 29.46
N LEU A 846 -81.47 18.79 29.53
CA LEU A 846 -81.00 20.16 29.46
C LEU A 846 -81.97 21.07 30.24
N THR A 847 -81.60 22.33 30.43
CA THR A 847 -82.51 23.36 30.94
C THR A 847 -82.67 24.49 29.93
N VAL A 848 -83.89 25.02 29.79
CA VAL A 848 -84.22 26.16 28.93
C VAL A 848 -84.97 27.20 29.77
N GLN A 849 -84.38 28.38 29.97
CA GLN A 849 -84.93 29.44 30.84
C GLN A 849 -85.29 28.93 32.25
N GLY A 850 -84.51 27.99 32.78
CA GLY A 850 -84.74 27.34 34.08
C GLY A 850 -85.70 26.14 34.05
N LEU A 851 -86.44 25.91 32.95
CA LEU A 851 -87.34 24.77 32.80
C LEU A 851 -86.56 23.51 32.39
N PRO A 852 -86.78 22.35 33.05
CA PRO A 852 -86.14 21.10 32.66
C PRO A 852 -86.77 20.54 31.38
N VAL A 853 -85.92 20.17 30.42
CA VAL A 853 -86.31 19.47 29.18
C VAL A 853 -85.48 18.18 29.12
N THR A 854 -86.14 17.05 28.86
CA THR A 854 -85.49 15.72 28.87
C THR A 854 -85.80 14.93 27.61
N ARG A 855 -84.96 13.95 27.30
CA ARG A 855 -85.07 13.06 26.13
C ARG A 855 -85.27 13.81 24.79
N LEU A 856 -84.61 14.96 24.61
CA LEU A 856 -84.63 15.73 23.36
C LEU A 856 -83.94 14.93 22.25
N ARG A 857 -84.68 14.47 21.24
CA ARG A 857 -84.22 13.56 20.17
C ARG A 857 -84.71 13.99 18.80
N GLY A 858 -83.81 14.06 17.81
CA GLY A 858 -84.22 14.29 16.42
C GLY A 858 -83.08 14.67 15.47
N PRO A 859 -83.39 14.89 14.18
CA PRO A 859 -82.40 15.23 13.17
C PRO A 859 -82.03 16.72 13.21
N PHE A 860 -80.79 17.01 12.81
CA PHE A 860 -80.33 18.37 12.49
C PHE A 860 -79.47 18.37 11.22
N ALA A 861 -79.36 19.54 10.58
CA ALA A 861 -78.40 19.79 9.51
C ALA A 861 -77.85 21.21 9.58
N VAL A 862 -76.62 21.43 9.12
CA VAL A 862 -75.97 22.73 9.01
C VAL A 862 -75.51 22.91 7.57
N ARG A 863 -75.99 23.97 6.92
CA ARG A 863 -75.61 24.44 5.58
C ARG A 863 -75.07 25.85 5.71
N ASP A 864 -73.75 25.97 5.70
CA ASP A 864 -72.95 27.15 5.95
C ASP A 864 -73.34 27.85 7.26
N SER A 865 -74.17 28.90 7.18
CA SER A 865 -74.68 29.65 8.33
C SER A 865 -76.12 29.31 8.71
N THR A 866 -76.72 28.25 8.16
CA THR A 866 -78.11 27.86 8.40
C THR A 866 -78.14 26.51 9.11
N LEU A 867 -78.60 26.50 10.36
CA LEU A 867 -78.98 25.31 11.13
C LEU A 867 -80.44 24.96 10.81
N LEU A 868 -80.73 23.68 10.60
CA LEU A 868 -82.05 23.11 10.37
C LEU A 868 -82.29 22.03 11.40
N PHE A 869 -83.52 21.87 11.88
CA PHE A 869 -83.89 20.81 12.82
C PHE A 869 -85.35 20.40 12.66
N GLY A 870 -85.68 19.15 13.01
CA GLY A 870 -87.02 18.58 12.79
C GLY A 870 -87.36 18.46 11.31
N SER A 871 -88.65 18.67 10.94
CA SER A 871 -89.15 18.41 9.58
C SER A 871 -88.42 19.20 8.49
N LYS A 872 -87.91 20.40 8.82
CA LYS A 872 -87.15 21.24 7.89
C LYS A 872 -85.89 20.54 7.36
N VAL A 873 -85.32 19.59 8.09
CA VAL A 873 -84.19 18.77 7.62
C VAL A 873 -84.61 17.88 6.44
N GLN A 874 -85.79 17.26 6.49
CA GLN A 874 -86.29 16.42 5.39
C GLN A 874 -86.73 17.26 4.19
N GLU A 875 -87.42 18.37 4.44
CA GLU A 875 -87.88 19.31 3.41
C GLU A 875 -86.72 19.85 2.55
N GLU A 876 -85.59 20.22 3.17
CA GLU A 876 -84.43 20.78 2.46
C GLU A 876 -83.50 19.71 1.85
N LEU A 877 -83.48 18.48 2.40
CA LEU A 877 -82.76 17.35 1.82
C LEU A 877 -83.55 16.62 0.69
N GLY A 878 -84.79 17.02 0.42
CA GLY A 878 -85.63 16.40 -0.62
C GLY A 878 -86.06 14.97 -0.32
N LEU A 879 -86.11 14.58 0.97
CA LEU A 879 -86.49 13.24 1.40
C LEU A 879 -88.03 13.12 1.44
N PRO A 880 -88.61 11.95 1.11
CA PRO A 880 -90.06 11.77 1.16
C PRO A 880 -90.57 11.91 2.60
N PRO A 881 -91.70 12.61 2.83
CA PRO A 881 -92.26 12.79 4.16
C PRO A 881 -92.66 11.44 4.77
N THR A 882 -92.20 11.18 6.00
CA THR A 882 -92.56 9.97 6.75
C THR A 882 -94.00 10.12 7.27
N PRO A 883 -94.91 9.16 7.03
CA PRO A 883 -96.30 9.30 7.43
C PRO A 883 -96.45 9.25 8.96
N GLU A 884 -97.22 10.21 9.51
CA GLU A 884 -97.55 10.26 10.94
C GLU A 884 -98.39 9.04 11.34
N THR A 885 -97.74 8.02 11.93
CA THR A 885 -98.43 6.82 12.41
C THR A 885 -98.89 7.01 13.85
N SER A 886 -100.22 7.10 14.00
CA SER A 886 -100.91 7.13 15.27
C SER A 886 -100.61 5.89 16.13
N THR A 887 -100.33 6.12 17.41
CA THR A 887 -99.91 5.09 18.37
C THR A 887 -100.98 4.03 18.64
N THR A 888 -100.71 2.76 18.31
CA THR A 888 -101.06 1.58 19.13
C THR A 888 -100.14 0.39 18.79
N GLY A 889 -99.49 -0.23 19.81
CA GLY A 889 -98.98 -1.61 19.70
C GLY A 889 -97.54 -1.90 20.11
N ASN A 890 -97.37 -2.45 21.32
CA ASN A 890 -96.32 -3.36 21.81
C ASN A 890 -94.82 -3.14 21.49
N LEU A 891 -94.08 -2.93 22.58
CA LEU A 891 -92.64 -3.10 22.70
C LEU A 891 -92.23 -4.59 22.57
N ASN A 892 -91.24 -4.91 21.72
CA ASN A 892 -90.17 -5.88 22.03
C ASN A 892 -89.14 -6.00 20.89
N SER A 893 -87.88 -5.67 21.23
CA SER A 893 -86.58 -6.07 20.65
C SER A 893 -85.68 -4.86 20.32
N GLY A 894 -84.39 -5.00 20.62
CA GLY A 894 -83.39 -3.93 20.53
C GLY A 894 -82.51 -4.03 19.28
N ASN A 895 -81.77 -2.95 19.02
CA ASN A 895 -80.95 -2.71 17.84
C ASN A 895 -81.72 -2.49 16.53
N GLU A 896 -82.41 -1.35 16.45
CA GLU A 896 -82.59 -0.66 15.17
C GLU A 896 -82.07 0.79 15.28
N LEU A 897 -81.16 1.15 14.37
CA LEU A 897 -80.90 2.53 13.95
C LEU A 897 -81.72 2.80 12.66
N SER A 898 -83.00 2.41 12.69
CA SER A 898 -83.99 2.81 11.70
C SER A 898 -84.44 4.24 12.03
N GLY A 899 -84.33 5.15 11.06
CA GLY A 899 -84.75 6.53 11.25
C GLY A 899 -86.26 6.63 11.26
N ASP A 900 -86.85 6.90 12.43
CA ASP A 900 -88.29 7.10 12.57
C ASP A 900 -88.62 8.43 13.27
N SER A 901 -89.70 9.06 12.81
CA SER A 901 -90.04 10.49 12.92
C SER A 901 -88.97 11.45 12.37
N GLY A 902 -89.32 12.16 11.29
CA GLY A 902 -88.58 13.33 10.80
C GLY A 902 -88.69 14.57 11.70
N GLN A 903 -88.89 14.39 13.00
CA GLN A 903 -89.31 15.43 13.94
C GLN A 903 -88.31 15.52 15.11
N LEU A 904 -88.09 16.72 15.65
CA LEU A 904 -87.29 16.90 16.87
C LEU A 904 -88.26 16.85 18.06
N THR A 905 -88.19 15.82 18.89
CA THR A 905 -89.11 15.57 20.01
C THR A 905 -88.41 15.72 21.35
N ALA A 906 -89.14 16.06 22.42
CA ALA A 906 -88.63 16.12 23.80
C ALA A 906 -89.79 15.95 24.80
N ASP A 907 -89.48 15.67 26.07
CA ASP A 907 -90.43 15.86 27.18
C ASP A 907 -90.11 17.16 27.92
N ALA A 908 -91.14 18.00 28.05
CA ALA A 908 -91.08 19.28 28.76
C ALA A 908 -92.45 19.56 29.37
N LEU A 909 -92.50 20.24 30.51
CA LEU A 909 -93.75 20.72 31.12
C LEU A 909 -94.80 19.59 31.34
N THR A 910 -94.33 18.38 31.67
CA THR A 910 -95.10 17.11 31.76
C THR A 910 -95.77 16.59 30.48
N GLY A 911 -95.62 17.28 29.34
CA GLY A 911 -96.12 16.84 28.04
C GLY A 911 -95.01 16.44 27.05
N LYS A 912 -95.42 16.08 25.84
CA LYS A 912 -94.51 15.87 24.70
C LYS A 912 -94.42 17.13 23.86
N LEU A 913 -93.20 17.55 23.55
CA LEU A 913 -92.88 18.71 22.74
C LEU A 913 -92.28 18.25 21.41
N THR A 914 -92.89 18.62 20.29
CA THR A 914 -92.33 18.47 18.94
C THR A 914 -91.87 19.82 18.42
N LEU A 915 -90.70 19.86 17.79
CA LEU A 915 -90.01 21.05 17.31
C LEU A 915 -89.62 20.86 15.83
N SER A 916 -89.73 21.93 15.04
CA SER A 916 -89.22 21.99 13.67
C SER A 916 -88.88 23.43 13.30
N GLY A 917 -87.79 23.67 12.58
CA GLY A 917 -87.38 25.04 12.30
C GLY A 917 -86.00 25.21 11.67
N LEU A 918 -85.60 26.47 11.58
CA LEU A 918 -84.30 26.88 11.08
C LEU A 918 -83.71 28.02 11.92
N GLY A 919 -82.38 28.06 12.01
CA GLY A 919 -81.59 29.06 12.72
C GLY A 919 -80.49 29.63 11.80
N ARG A 920 -80.48 30.94 11.61
CA ARG A 920 -79.41 31.68 10.96
C ARG A 920 -78.30 31.97 11.97
N LEU A 921 -77.30 31.09 12.00
CA LEU A 921 -76.13 31.17 12.87
C LEU A 921 -75.40 32.52 12.73
N ASP A 922 -75.37 33.10 11.53
CA ASP A 922 -74.72 34.39 11.26
C ASP A 922 -75.40 35.61 11.89
N THR A 923 -76.73 35.58 12.03
CA THR A 923 -77.52 36.69 12.60
C THR A 923 -78.08 36.39 13.99
N GLY A 924 -77.90 35.16 14.48
CA GLY A 924 -78.54 34.64 15.68
C GLY A 924 -80.07 34.54 15.58
N LYS A 925 -80.66 34.73 14.38
CA LYS A 925 -82.12 34.67 14.20
C LYS A 925 -82.57 33.22 14.07
N PHE A 926 -83.70 32.88 14.68
CA PHE A 926 -84.35 31.58 14.50
C PHE A 926 -85.81 31.75 14.06
N PHE A 927 -86.34 30.68 13.47
CA PHE A 927 -87.74 30.44 13.20
C PHE A 927 -88.05 29.01 13.68
N LEU A 928 -89.03 28.86 14.56
CA LEU A 928 -89.36 27.63 15.24
C LEU A 928 -90.88 27.44 15.27
N THR A 929 -91.33 26.29 14.78
CA THR A 929 -92.65 25.72 15.03
C THR A 929 -92.52 24.70 16.16
N ALA A 930 -93.33 24.86 17.20
CA ALA A 930 -93.36 23.99 18.38
C ALA A 930 -94.78 23.49 18.64
N LYS A 931 -94.95 22.19 18.89
CA LYS A 931 -96.22 21.57 19.27
C LYS A 931 -96.08 20.91 20.63
N LEU A 932 -96.88 21.31 21.61
CA LEU A 932 -96.98 20.68 22.92
C LEU A 932 -98.24 19.82 22.98
N GLN A 933 -98.12 18.57 23.44
CA GLN A 933 -99.22 17.62 23.59
C GLN A 933 -99.25 17.03 25.00
N ASP A 934 -100.47 16.88 25.53
CA ASP A 934 -100.80 16.21 26.80
C ASP A 934 -100.07 16.77 28.05
N ALA A 935 -99.70 18.04 28.05
CA ALA A 935 -99.08 18.69 29.22
C ALA A 935 -100.09 18.94 30.35
N GLU A 936 -99.78 18.59 31.60
CA GLU A 936 -100.69 18.81 32.72
C GLU A 936 -100.75 20.29 33.15
N LEU A 937 -101.92 20.92 33.01
CA LEU A 937 -102.13 22.33 33.35
C LEU A 937 -101.83 22.64 34.82
N ASN A 938 -102.07 21.70 35.74
CA ASN A 938 -101.76 21.87 37.15
C ASN A 938 -100.25 22.02 37.38
N THR A 939 -99.46 21.16 36.73
CA THR A 939 -98.00 21.16 36.86
C THR A 939 -97.40 22.38 36.16
N LEU A 940 -97.88 22.70 34.94
CA LEU A 940 -97.61 23.98 34.26
C LEU A 940 -97.80 25.19 35.18
N LEU A 941 -98.97 25.34 35.81
CA LEU A 941 -99.28 26.48 36.68
C LEU A 941 -98.38 26.54 37.92
N ARG A 942 -97.97 25.41 38.49
CA ARG A 942 -96.99 25.34 39.59
C ARG A 942 -95.60 25.78 39.15
N ASP A 943 -95.17 25.35 37.96
CA ASP A 943 -93.86 25.72 37.39
C ASP A 943 -93.77 27.24 37.12
N VAL A 944 -94.89 27.93 36.84
CA VAL A 944 -94.95 29.41 36.77
C VAL A 944 -95.23 30.12 38.12
N GLY A 945 -95.21 29.39 39.25
CA GLY A 945 -95.31 29.96 40.59
C GLY A 945 -96.73 30.16 41.14
N VAL A 946 -97.74 29.45 40.64
CA VAL A 946 -99.12 29.50 41.18
C VAL A 946 -99.31 28.46 42.29
N ASP A 947 -99.08 28.87 43.54
CA ASP A 947 -99.14 28.02 44.75
C ASP A 947 -100.45 27.25 45.00
N ARG A 948 -101.53 27.55 44.26
CA ARG A 948 -102.87 26.95 44.44
C ARG A 948 -103.55 26.55 43.12
N ALA A 949 -102.82 25.89 42.22
CA ALA A 949 -103.42 25.22 41.08
C ALA A 949 -104.22 23.95 41.53
N SER A 950 -105.55 24.00 41.43
CA SER A 950 -106.45 22.86 41.65
C SER A 950 -107.00 22.25 40.36
N THR A 951 -107.01 23.01 39.26
CA THR A 951 -107.59 22.63 37.98
C THR A 951 -106.80 21.50 37.32
N GLN A 952 -107.48 20.40 37.00
CA GLN A 952 -106.90 19.28 36.23
C GLN A 952 -107.34 19.41 34.77
N ALA A 953 -106.42 19.76 33.87
CA ALA A 953 -106.67 19.78 32.42
C ALA A 953 -105.39 19.36 31.69
N LEU A 954 -105.54 18.87 30.46
CA LEU A 954 -104.43 18.71 29.52
C LEU A 954 -104.34 19.96 28.64
N CYS A 955 -103.12 20.42 28.41
CA CYS A 955 -102.81 21.60 27.61
C CYS A 955 -102.09 21.16 26.33
N ASN A 956 -102.75 21.34 25.20
CA ASN A 956 -102.15 21.21 23.88
C ASN A 956 -101.89 22.61 23.32
N ALA A 957 -100.74 22.84 22.69
CA ALA A 957 -100.41 24.14 22.11
C ALA A 957 -99.66 23.97 20.79
N ASP A 958 -100.08 24.69 19.75
CA ASP A 958 -99.36 24.81 18.48
C ASP A 958 -98.83 26.25 18.38
N LEU A 959 -97.51 26.42 18.38
CA LEU A 959 -96.83 27.73 18.43
C LEU A 959 -95.88 27.88 17.23
N GLN A 960 -95.86 29.07 16.62
CA GLN A 960 -94.90 29.43 15.58
C GLN A 960 -94.28 30.78 15.94
N PHE A 961 -92.96 30.82 16.14
CA PHE A 961 -92.27 32.02 16.59
C PHE A 961 -90.89 32.19 15.97
N SER A 962 -90.47 33.45 15.90
CA SER A 962 -89.18 33.88 15.35
C SER A 962 -88.57 34.97 16.21
N GLY A 963 -87.24 35.07 16.23
CA GLY A 963 -86.55 36.05 17.05
C GLY A 963 -85.07 35.71 17.22
N ILE A 964 -84.45 36.18 18.30
CA ILE A 964 -83.09 35.83 18.72
C ILE A 964 -83.18 35.07 20.07
N PRO A 965 -82.58 33.87 20.24
CA PRO A 965 -82.90 32.97 21.36
C PRO A 965 -82.65 33.55 22.76
N TRP A 966 -81.69 34.47 22.88
CA TRP A 966 -81.30 35.14 24.12
C TRP A 966 -81.88 36.55 24.28
N ASN A 967 -82.73 37.02 23.35
CA ASN A 967 -83.39 38.32 23.44
C ASN A 967 -84.90 38.21 23.20
N SER A 968 -85.64 37.97 24.28
CA SER A 968 -87.10 37.83 24.26
C SER A 968 -87.86 39.05 23.73
N GLN A 969 -87.27 40.25 23.76
CA GLN A 969 -87.87 41.45 23.16
C GLN A 969 -87.91 41.40 21.62
N THR A 970 -87.17 40.48 21.01
CA THR A 970 -87.17 40.26 19.54
C THR A 970 -88.11 39.14 19.10
N TRP A 971 -88.80 38.48 20.04
CA TRP A 971 -89.66 37.35 19.74
C TRP A 971 -91.00 37.84 19.18
N ASN A 972 -91.33 37.37 17.98
CA ASN A 972 -92.61 37.60 17.32
C ASN A 972 -93.15 36.25 16.84
N GLY A 973 -94.43 35.99 17.10
CA GLY A 973 -95.04 34.71 16.81
C GLY A 973 -96.55 34.70 17.00
N GLU A 974 -97.16 33.60 16.59
CA GLU A 974 -98.57 33.29 16.66
C GLU A 974 -98.73 31.86 17.19
N GLY A 975 -99.91 31.52 17.72
CA GLY A 975 -100.16 30.17 18.18
C GLY A 975 -101.49 30.01 18.91
N ASP A 976 -101.97 28.77 18.90
CA ASP A 976 -103.23 28.36 19.50
C ASP A 976 -102.97 27.45 20.71
N ILE A 977 -103.72 27.67 21.79
CA ILE A 977 -103.70 26.82 22.99
C ILE A 977 -105.08 26.22 23.20
N HIS A 978 -105.15 24.89 23.24
CA HIS A 978 -106.38 24.14 23.44
C HIS A 978 -106.30 23.34 24.76
N LEU A 979 -107.16 23.70 25.72
CA LEU A 979 -107.34 22.94 26.95
C LEU A 979 -108.34 21.80 26.76
N ALA A 980 -107.90 20.57 26.97
CA ALA A 980 -108.71 19.36 26.89
C ALA A 980 -108.92 18.73 28.29
N ASN A 981 -109.99 17.93 28.43
CA ASN A 981 -110.29 17.13 29.63
C ASN A 981 -110.36 17.94 30.95
N ALA A 982 -110.70 19.22 30.89
CA ALA A 982 -110.70 20.12 32.04
C ALA A 982 -111.73 19.73 33.11
N ARG A 983 -111.26 19.56 34.35
CA ARG A 983 -112.03 19.48 35.59
C ARG A 983 -111.68 20.69 36.45
N LEU A 984 -112.69 21.52 36.71
CA LEU A 984 -112.63 22.73 37.54
C LEU A 984 -112.62 22.38 39.03
#